data_AF-A0A673M6D4-F1
#
_entry.id   AF-A0A673M6D4-F1
#
_cell.length_a   1.000
_cell.length_b   1.000
_cell.length_c   1.000
_cell.angle_alpha   90.00
_cell.angle_beta   90.00
_cell.angle_gamma   90.00
#
_symmetry.space_group_name_H-M   'P 1'
#
loop_
_entity.id
_entity.type
_entity.pdbx_description
1 polymer ?
#
loop_
_entity_poly.entity_id
_entity_poly.type
_entity_poly.pdbx_seq_one_letter_code
_entity_poly.pdbx_strand_id
1 'polypeptide(L)'
;MFFLVFLITFGAHGYLSVSSLHHDSNLSKNKISSLEPGCFGNISSLLVLKINQNRLSVLPDKVFTLSQLQVLELRRNRIRVVESLIFKELKALKSLKMQRNGITKLMDGALFGLENMEELELEYNNLTELNKGWLYGLHMLRILQVNQNNIGLIRADAWEFCHRLEELDLSFNHLSRLEDWVFSGLSLLQSLNLGDNQVSHLGEGVFSSLANVRTLDIRNNEISLAIEDFVGMFVGLKRLNSLVLQNNKIRTITKRAFEGLMELEHLDLSKNGIMSIHPDAFTHLKPKTLDLNTSSLLCDCQLQWLGQWLIDSQFQQSCTAVCAYPAFLAGSSVLAIKPEDFVCNDFPKSQISAHPKTAVALRGTNVTLNCSAFSSSDSPMSTVWRKDGEVLYEAQVQNYARYQDHRLLYTTVLHLLNVNFTDEGQYQCVVSNHFGSNYSTLAKLTVNELPTFLKTPMDLTIRTGTVARLECAAEGHPTPQIAWQKDGGINFPAARERRMHVMPDDDTFFIANVKTHDMGVYSCTAKNEAGSLSANATLTVLETPSFQRPLEDRNVARGETAVLQCIARGSPAPRLNWTKDDAPLVLTERHFFAAANQLLIIVDASPADAGKYMCIMSNTLGTERGHIYLSVSPSANCDPVTSIYSQDGWTTVGIVVMVVVCCVVGTSLVWVMVIYHMRRKSEDYSITNTDEMNLPADIPSYLSSQGTLSEPQEGYSNSENGSHQQLMPSHANGYVHKGTDGGPGPLVICSDCYDNANIYSRTREYCPYAYLTEDDPLVSQISRDGHQSSHQERDQHADTALESFISQQNASVFLTNHEPRLPASQHYSTGEMNHIFLCTSFQSNFLLIFFSPLLCY
;
A
#
# COMPACT_ATOMS: atom_id res chain seq x y z
N MET A 1 70.43 -31.37 30.31
CA MET A 1 70.39 -32.84 30.45
C MET A 1 69.15 -33.21 31.26
N PHE A 2 68.04 -33.54 30.59
CA PHE A 2 66.96 -34.37 31.12
C PHE A 2 66.10 -34.77 29.92
N PHE A 3 66.16 -36.04 29.53
CA PHE A 3 65.26 -36.60 28.50
C PHE A 3 63.94 -36.93 29.17
N LEU A 4 62.82 -36.44 28.63
CA LEU A 4 61.56 -37.14 28.69
C LEU A 4 61.23 -37.63 27.27
N VAL A 5 60.87 -38.91 27.15
CA VAL A 5 60.61 -39.54 25.85
C VAL A 5 59.20 -39.16 25.41
N PHE A 6 59.10 -38.39 24.31
CA PHE A 6 57.85 -38.23 23.59
C PHE A 6 57.43 -39.60 23.00
N LEU A 7 56.45 -40.25 23.62
CA LEU A 7 55.71 -41.37 23.01
C LEU A 7 54.72 -40.81 21.97
N ILE A 8 55.28 -40.26 20.90
CA ILE A 8 54.58 -40.07 19.63
C ILE A 8 54.80 -41.35 18.83
N THR A 9 53.87 -42.29 18.97
CA THR A 9 53.93 -43.58 18.27
C THR A 9 53.52 -43.39 16.82
N PHE A 10 54.48 -43.01 15.97
CA PHE A 10 54.33 -43.04 14.51
C PHE A 10 54.11 -44.49 14.05
N GLY A 11 52.85 -44.89 13.91
CA GLY A 11 52.49 -46.14 13.24
C GLY A 11 52.99 -46.11 11.78
N ALA A 12 53.21 -47.29 11.19
CA ALA A 12 53.91 -47.45 9.89
C ALA A 12 53.26 -46.78 8.65
N HIS A 13 52.16 -46.05 8.82
CA HIS A 13 51.45 -45.28 7.79
C HIS A 13 51.30 -43.78 8.13
N GLY A 14 51.94 -43.29 9.20
CA GLY A 14 51.96 -41.87 9.58
C GLY A 14 50.87 -41.41 10.54
N TYR A 15 50.24 -42.33 11.27
CA TYR A 15 49.29 -42.03 12.35
C TYR A 15 50.00 -41.39 13.55
N LEU A 16 49.27 -40.54 14.28
CA LEU A 16 49.77 -39.81 15.45
C LEU A 16 48.86 -40.04 16.66
N SER A 17 49.30 -40.92 17.57
CA SER A 17 48.74 -41.05 18.92
C SER A 17 49.69 -40.39 19.92
N VAL A 18 49.16 -39.69 20.94
CA VAL A 18 49.96 -38.81 21.81
C VAL A 18 49.60 -38.98 23.28
N SER A 19 50.49 -39.60 24.05
CA SER A 19 50.24 -39.93 25.46
C SER A 19 50.55 -38.81 26.47
N SER A 20 51.21 -37.73 26.05
CA SER A 20 51.60 -36.62 26.95
C SER A 20 51.88 -35.32 26.19
N LEU A 21 51.24 -34.22 26.60
CA LEU A 21 51.43 -32.86 26.07
C LEU A 21 51.35 -31.83 27.21
N HIS A 22 51.97 -30.66 27.04
CA HIS A 22 51.98 -29.55 28.00
C HIS A 22 51.02 -28.42 27.59
N HIS A 23 50.74 -27.45 28.48
CA HIS A 23 49.68 -26.42 28.36
C HIS A 23 49.60 -25.67 27.01
N ASP A 24 50.73 -25.41 26.34
CA ASP A 24 50.78 -25.00 24.93
C ASP A 24 51.53 -26.08 24.15
N SER A 25 50.85 -26.69 23.17
CA SER A 25 51.40 -27.83 22.42
C SER A 25 51.35 -27.62 20.91
N ASN A 26 52.53 -27.73 20.32
CA ASN A 26 52.77 -27.40 18.92
C ASN A 26 53.15 -28.66 18.12
N LEU A 27 52.16 -29.20 17.40
CA LEU A 27 52.26 -30.30 16.46
C LEU A 27 52.47 -29.84 15.01
N SER A 28 52.75 -28.55 14.79
CA SER A 28 52.91 -27.97 13.45
C SER A 28 54.10 -28.55 12.67
N LYS A 29 54.02 -28.55 11.33
CA LYS A 29 55.08 -28.98 10.38
C LYS A 29 55.49 -30.48 10.43
N ASN A 30 54.81 -31.31 11.22
CA ASN A 30 55.12 -32.74 11.39
C ASN A 30 54.63 -33.67 10.24
N LYS A 31 54.13 -33.10 9.13
CA LYS A 31 53.60 -33.82 7.94
C LYS A 31 52.38 -34.72 8.22
N ILE A 32 51.70 -34.53 9.36
CA ILE A 32 50.59 -35.39 9.85
C ILE A 32 49.47 -35.44 8.80
N SER A 33 49.09 -36.64 8.36
CA SER A 33 48.05 -36.88 7.35
C SER A 33 46.66 -37.13 7.93
N SER A 34 46.59 -37.67 9.15
CA SER A 34 45.35 -38.04 9.84
C SER A 34 45.54 -37.96 11.35
N LEU A 35 44.42 -37.89 12.08
CA LEU A 35 44.33 -37.98 13.53
C LEU A 35 43.39 -39.15 13.88
N GLU A 36 43.53 -39.74 15.05
CA GLU A 36 42.59 -40.75 15.54
C GLU A 36 41.44 -40.08 16.33
N PRO A 37 40.19 -40.58 16.26
CA PRO A 37 39.11 -40.15 17.13
C PRO A 37 39.53 -40.17 18.61
N GLY A 38 39.32 -39.07 19.33
CA GLY A 38 39.69 -38.96 20.74
C GLY A 38 41.20 -38.93 21.05
N CYS A 39 42.10 -38.77 20.08
CA CYS A 39 43.56 -38.82 20.31
C CYS A 39 44.10 -37.76 21.30
N PHE A 40 43.31 -36.73 21.63
CA PHE A 40 43.64 -35.72 22.64
C PHE A 40 42.90 -35.90 23.98
N GLY A 41 42.04 -36.92 24.14
CA GLY A 41 41.09 -37.01 25.25
C GLY A 41 41.71 -37.12 26.66
N ASN A 42 42.96 -37.60 26.76
CA ASN A 42 43.68 -37.70 28.03
C ASN A 42 44.36 -36.37 28.47
N ILE A 43 44.18 -35.28 27.71
CA ILE A 43 44.97 -34.04 27.83
C ILE A 43 44.05 -32.85 28.18
N SER A 44 43.15 -33.05 29.13
CA SER A 44 42.06 -32.11 29.48
C SER A 44 42.52 -30.73 29.99
N SER A 45 43.80 -30.54 30.29
CA SER A 45 44.41 -29.27 30.72
C SER A 45 45.10 -28.48 29.60
N LEU A 46 44.91 -28.87 28.33
CA LEU A 46 45.50 -28.17 27.19
C LEU A 46 44.74 -26.87 26.88
N LEU A 47 45.44 -25.73 26.88
CA LEU A 47 44.85 -24.42 26.59
C LEU A 47 45.10 -23.98 25.14
N VAL A 48 46.21 -24.39 24.52
CA VAL A 48 46.58 -24.02 23.15
C VAL A 48 47.08 -25.24 22.37
N LEU A 49 46.49 -25.46 21.18
CA LEU A 49 46.80 -26.58 20.30
C LEU A 49 47.07 -26.08 18.87
N LYS A 50 48.30 -26.28 18.39
CA LYS A 50 48.75 -25.78 17.06
C LYS A 50 49.15 -26.95 16.17
N ILE A 51 48.38 -27.22 15.10
CA ILE A 51 48.58 -28.34 14.16
C ILE A 51 48.86 -27.82 12.73
N ASN A 52 49.45 -26.64 12.62
CA ASN A 52 49.65 -25.90 11.36
C ASN A 52 50.60 -26.61 10.38
N GLN A 53 50.47 -26.33 9.08
CA GLN A 53 51.43 -26.77 8.04
C GLN A 53 51.64 -28.31 8.02
N ASN A 54 50.56 -29.06 8.25
CA ASN A 54 50.51 -30.52 8.15
C ASN A 54 49.80 -30.92 6.83
N ARG A 55 49.20 -32.11 6.78
CA ARG A 55 48.57 -32.69 5.58
C ARG A 55 47.14 -33.16 5.84
N LEU A 56 46.52 -32.74 6.94
CA LEU A 56 45.18 -33.15 7.35
C LEU A 56 44.15 -32.77 6.29
N SER A 57 43.40 -33.75 5.76
CA SER A 57 42.31 -33.52 4.80
C SER A 57 40.91 -33.68 5.38
N VAL A 58 40.79 -34.35 6.52
CA VAL A 58 39.54 -34.65 7.24
C VAL A 58 39.80 -34.48 8.74
N LEU A 59 38.81 -33.99 9.48
CA LEU A 59 38.78 -33.98 10.94
C LEU A 59 37.85 -35.13 11.40
N PRO A 60 38.34 -36.13 12.15
CA PRO A 60 37.49 -37.25 12.62
C PRO A 60 36.49 -36.83 13.69
N ASP A 61 35.30 -37.44 13.68
CA ASP A 61 34.34 -37.36 14.78
C ASP A 61 35.01 -37.51 16.15
N LYS A 62 34.69 -36.60 17.08
CA LYS A 62 35.21 -36.59 18.46
C LYS A 62 36.75 -36.51 18.56
N VAL A 63 37.47 -36.08 17.52
CA VAL A 63 38.92 -35.79 17.62
C VAL A 63 39.20 -34.72 18.68
N PHE A 64 38.33 -33.72 18.79
CA PHE A 64 38.40 -32.65 19.78
C PHE A 64 37.46 -32.91 20.96
N THR A 65 38.04 -33.19 22.12
CA THR A 65 37.35 -33.43 23.41
C THR A 65 37.92 -32.54 24.54
N LEU A 66 38.55 -31.43 24.16
CA LEU A 66 39.36 -30.57 25.03
C LEU A 66 38.54 -29.38 25.55
N SER A 67 37.74 -29.59 26.58
CA SER A 67 36.80 -28.56 27.07
C SER A 67 37.44 -27.29 27.67
N GLN A 68 38.74 -27.31 27.98
CA GLN A 68 39.52 -26.15 28.45
C GLN A 68 40.31 -25.44 27.33
N LEU A 69 40.29 -25.95 26.10
CA LEU A 69 41.08 -25.39 24.99
C LEU A 69 40.56 -24.00 24.62
N GLN A 70 41.45 -23.01 24.59
CA GLN A 70 41.13 -21.61 24.28
C GLN A 70 41.53 -21.22 22.85
N VAL A 71 42.59 -21.83 22.30
CA VAL A 71 43.11 -21.53 20.95
C VAL A 71 43.39 -22.82 20.17
N LEU A 72 42.84 -22.92 18.96
CA LEU A 72 43.05 -24.02 18.02
C LEU A 72 43.55 -23.49 16.66
N GLU A 73 44.78 -23.84 16.27
CA GLU A 73 45.34 -23.49 14.96
C GLU A 73 45.45 -24.72 14.05
N LEU A 74 44.79 -24.67 12.88
CA LEU A 74 44.77 -25.70 11.83
C LEU A 74 45.28 -25.15 10.47
N ARG A 75 45.92 -23.99 10.48
CA ARG A 75 46.36 -23.21 9.32
C ARG A 75 47.23 -24.01 8.35
N ARG A 76 47.04 -23.84 7.04
CA ARG A 76 47.83 -24.50 5.98
C ARG A 76 47.81 -26.04 6.07
N ASN A 77 46.64 -26.62 6.30
CA ASN A 77 46.39 -28.06 6.10
C ASN A 77 45.72 -28.28 4.72
N ARG A 78 44.82 -29.25 4.58
CA ARG A 78 44.14 -29.64 3.32
C ARG A 78 42.65 -29.89 3.53
N ILE A 79 42.08 -29.34 4.60
CA ILE A 79 40.70 -29.60 5.03
C ILE A 79 39.75 -28.94 4.04
N ARG A 80 38.94 -29.75 3.34
CA ARG A 80 37.97 -29.25 2.33
C ARG A 80 36.56 -29.06 2.88
N VAL A 81 36.17 -29.91 3.82
CA VAL A 81 34.85 -29.89 4.45
C VAL A 81 35.04 -29.94 5.96
N VAL A 82 34.24 -29.15 6.67
CA VAL A 82 34.13 -29.20 8.13
C VAL A 82 32.72 -29.69 8.45
N GLU A 83 32.62 -30.90 8.98
CA GLU A 83 31.35 -31.56 9.29
C GLU A 83 30.67 -30.95 10.51
N SER A 84 29.35 -31.15 10.61
CA SER A 84 28.53 -30.68 11.72
C SER A 84 29.05 -31.19 13.07
N LEU A 85 28.94 -30.37 14.11
CA LEU A 85 29.25 -30.71 15.51
C LEU A 85 30.72 -31.08 15.82
N ILE A 86 31.65 -30.98 14.87
CA ILE A 86 33.05 -31.43 15.02
C ILE A 86 33.81 -30.76 16.18
N PHE A 87 33.42 -29.53 16.55
CA PHE A 87 34.04 -28.75 17.62
C PHE A 87 33.23 -28.69 18.93
N LYS A 88 32.07 -29.37 19.04
CA LYS A 88 31.06 -29.13 20.10
C LYS A 88 31.50 -29.24 21.56
N GLU A 89 32.60 -29.94 21.82
CA GLU A 89 33.15 -30.12 23.18
C GLU A 89 34.14 -29.01 23.58
N LEU A 90 34.57 -28.15 22.63
CA LEU A 90 35.55 -27.08 22.82
C LEU A 90 34.92 -25.81 23.44
N LYS A 91 34.20 -25.96 24.55
CA LYS A 91 33.34 -24.91 25.11
C LYS A 91 34.08 -23.65 25.58
N ALA A 92 35.36 -23.76 25.92
CA ALA A 92 36.23 -22.64 26.31
C ALA A 92 36.96 -21.97 25.13
N LEU A 93 36.72 -22.40 23.89
CA LEU A 93 37.46 -21.91 22.73
C LEU A 93 37.10 -20.45 22.44
N LYS A 94 38.13 -19.61 22.35
CA LYS A 94 38.06 -18.20 22.00
C LYS A 94 38.51 -17.92 20.57
N SER A 95 39.38 -18.78 20.03
CA SER A 95 40.10 -18.51 18.79
C SER A 95 40.26 -19.79 17.95
N LEU A 96 39.79 -19.74 16.71
CA LEU A 96 39.89 -20.84 15.73
C LEU A 96 40.49 -20.34 14.41
N LYS A 97 41.66 -20.88 14.06
CA LYS A 97 42.50 -20.37 12.97
C LYS A 97 42.70 -21.40 11.86
N MET A 98 41.95 -21.29 10.76
CA MET A 98 41.80 -22.32 9.73
C MET A 98 42.20 -21.87 8.31
N GLN A 99 43.00 -20.82 8.17
CA GLN A 99 43.43 -20.29 6.87
C GLN A 99 44.11 -21.31 5.96
N ARG A 100 44.04 -21.07 4.63
CA ARG A 100 44.85 -21.77 3.61
C ARG A 100 44.66 -23.28 3.64
N ASN A 101 43.44 -23.74 3.89
CA ASN A 101 43.08 -25.15 3.90
C ASN A 101 42.45 -25.62 2.57
N GLY A 102 41.81 -24.71 1.85
CA GLY A 102 40.95 -25.04 0.71
C GLY A 102 39.56 -25.52 1.15
N ILE A 103 39.04 -24.98 2.26
CA ILE A 103 37.68 -25.28 2.74
C ILE A 103 36.68 -24.78 1.68
N THR A 104 35.94 -25.70 1.08
CA THR A 104 34.85 -25.42 0.13
C THR A 104 33.49 -25.37 0.83
N LYS A 105 33.34 -26.02 1.98
CA LYS A 105 32.09 -26.01 2.75
C LYS A 105 32.31 -26.15 4.26
N LEU A 106 31.63 -25.31 5.03
CA LEU A 106 31.29 -25.56 6.43
C LEU A 106 29.85 -26.10 6.45
N MET A 107 29.61 -27.23 7.11
CA MET A 107 28.25 -27.77 7.26
C MET A 107 27.45 -26.97 8.30
N ASP A 108 26.13 -27.06 8.25
CA ASP A 108 25.27 -26.45 9.26
C ASP A 108 25.58 -27.04 10.64
N GLY A 109 25.76 -26.18 11.64
CA GLY A 109 26.24 -26.57 12.97
C GLY A 109 27.69 -27.04 13.03
N ALA A 110 28.54 -26.81 12.01
CA ALA A 110 29.98 -27.13 12.07
C ALA A 110 30.68 -26.44 13.25
N LEU A 111 30.29 -25.20 13.56
CA LEU A 111 30.84 -24.38 14.65
C LEU A 111 29.95 -24.40 15.92
N PHE A 112 28.95 -25.30 15.99
CA PHE A 112 28.07 -25.45 17.14
C PHE A 112 28.85 -25.79 18.43
N GLY A 113 28.43 -25.21 19.56
CA GLY A 113 29.04 -25.42 20.88
C GLY A 113 30.23 -24.50 21.20
N LEU A 114 30.62 -23.63 20.26
CA LEU A 114 31.68 -22.64 20.44
C LEU A 114 31.17 -21.35 21.08
N GLU A 115 30.46 -21.50 22.22
CA GLU A 115 29.73 -20.45 22.94
C GLU A 115 30.60 -19.25 23.37
N ASN A 116 31.92 -19.45 23.54
CA ASN A 116 32.88 -18.44 23.98
C ASN A 116 33.81 -17.92 22.87
N MET A 117 33.53 -18.24 21.60
CA MET A 117 34.37 -17.82 20.47
C MET A 117 34.40 -16.30 20.33
N GLU A 118 35.59 -15.70 20.27
CA GLU A 118 35.80 -14.27 19.99
C GLU A 118 36.39 -14.04 18.58
N GLU A 119 37.15 -14.99 18.04
CA GLU A 119 37.94 -14.83 16.81
C GLU A 119 37.83 -16.06 15.88
N LEU A 120 37.41 -15.83 14.63
CA LEU A 120 37.35 -16.86 13.59
C LEU A 120 38.10 -16.41 12.33
N GLU A 121 39.14 -17.17 11.98
CA GLU A 121 40.05 -16.92 10.87
C GLU A 121 39.90 -17.99 9.77
N LEU A 122 39.37 -17.58 8.61
CA LEU A 122 39.02 -18.42 7.45
C LEU A 122 39.69 -17.95 6.14
N GLU A 123 40.68 -17.06 6.21
CA GLU A 123 41.31 -16.45 5.02
C GLU A 123 41.94 -17.46 4.05
N TYR A 124 41.93 -17.16 2.75
CA TYR A 124 42.52 -18.00 1.70
C TYR A 124 41.92 -19.43 1.68
N ASN A 125 40.59 -19.52 1.68
CA ASN A 125 39.85 -20.77 1.48
C ASN A 125 39.01 -20.66 0.18
N ASN A 126 37.94 -21.45 0.04
CA ASN A 126 37.11 -21.51 -1.17
C ASN A 126 35.61 -21.52 -0.79
N LEU A 127 35.23 -20.78 0.26
CA LEU A 127 33.84 -20.62 0.67
C LEU A 127 33.09 -19.77 -0.37
N THR A 128 31.82 -20.09 -0.62
CA THR A 128 31.00 -19.43 -1.67
C THR A 128 29.83 -18.61 -1.14
N GLU A 129 29.41 -18.80 0.11
CA GLU A 129 28.33 -18.03 0.76
C GLU A 129 28.56 -17.88 2.27
N LEU A 130 28.06 -16.77 2.83
CA LEU A 130 27.81 -16.63 4.27
C LEU A 130 26.35 -16.97 4.57
N ASN A 131 26.10 -17.89 5.50
CA ASN A 131 24.77 -18.31 5.93
C ASN A 131 24.74 -18.53 7.45
N LYS A 132 23.53 -18.53 8.05
CA LYS A 132 23.39 -18.75 9.49
C LYS A 132 23.65 -20.17 9.97
N GLY A 133 23.59 -21.15 9.07
CA GLY A 133 23.72 -22.58 9.38
C GLY A 133 25.07 -22.89 10.01
N TRP A 134 26.17 -22.41 9.43
CA TRP A 134 27.50 -22.61 9.99
C TRP A 134 27.96 -21.51 10.97
N LEU A 135 27.33 -20.32 10.94
CA LEU A 135 27.53 -19.24 11.93
C LEU A 135 26.70 -19.42 13.23
N TYR A 136 25.89 -20.49 13.31
CA TYR A 136 24.96 -20.74 14.41
C TYR A 136 25.63 -20.73 15.79
N GLY A 137 25.06 -19.96 16.72
CA GLY A 137 25.45 -19.92 18.13
C GLY A 137 26.72 -19.11 18.46
N LEU A 138 27.33 -18.42 17.49
CA LEU A 138 28.56 -17.63 17.67
C LEU A 138 28.32 -16.25 18.36
N HIS A 139 27.53 -16.26 19.43
CA HIS A 139 27.05 -15.07 20.16
C HIS A 139 28.14 -14.14 20.69
N MET A 140 29.36 -14.64 20.88
CA MET A 140 30.50 -13.92 21.43
C MET A 140 31.52 -13.46 20.37
N LEU A 141 31.28 -13.76 19.08
CA LEU A 141 32.24 -13.51 18.00
C LEU A 141 32.44 -12.01 17.78
N ARG A 142 33.71 -11.59 17.77
CA ARG A 142 34.15 -10.19 17.64
C ARG A 142 34.95 -9.95 16.36
N ILE A 143 35.70 -10.94 15.87
CA ILE A 143 36.51 -10.85 14.65
C ILE A 143 36.16 -12.00 13.71
N LEU A 144 35.78 -11.69 12.47
CA LEU A 144 35.53 -12.65 11.39
C LEU A 144 36.35 -12.29 10.15
N GLN A 145 37.37 -13.09 9.86
CA GLN A 145 38.23 -12.92 8.68
C GLN A 145 37.84 -13.96 7.62
N VAL A 146 37.11 -13.55 6.58
CA VAL A 146 36.64 -14.40 5.47
C VAL A 146 37.10 -13.89 4.10
N ASN A 147 38.09 -13.00 4.09
CA ASN A 147 38.73 -12.48 2.89
C ASN A 147 39.49 -13.58 2.11
N GLN A 148 39.81 -13.30 0.84
CA GLN A 148 40.48 -14.26 -0.05
C GLN A 148 39.71 -15.61 -0.12
N ASN A 149 38.42 -15.54 -0.43
CA ASN A 149 37.53 -16.68 -0.66
C ASN A 149 36.76 -16.46 -1.98
N ASN A 150 35.72 -17.25 -2.23
CA ASN A 150 34.91 -17.18 -3.46
C ASN A 150 33.47 -16.70 -3.15
N ILE A 151 33.29 -15.93 -2.06
CA ILE A 151 31.96 -15.60 -1.53
C ILE A 151 31.24 -14.66 -2.51
N GLY A 152 30.14 -15.15 -3.09
CA GLY A 152 29.27 -14.39 -3.99
C GLY A 152 27.94 -13.97 -3.36
N LEU A 153 27.59 -14.51 -2.19
CA LEU A 153 26.33 -14.26 -1.51
C LEU A 153 26.50 -14.15 0.01
N ILE A 154 25.84 -13.15 0.61
CA ILE A 154 25.57 -13.07 2.05
C ILE A 154 24.06 -13.25 2.21
N ARG A 155 23.62 -14.29 2.93
CA ARG A 155 22.19 -14.48 3.20
C ARG A 155 21.71 -13.47 4.24
N ALA A 156 20.50 -12.94 4.06
CA ALA A 156 19.92 -11.92 4.94
C ALA A 156 19.83 -12.32 6.43
N ASP A 157 19.86 -13.63 6.73
CA ASP A 157 19.83 -14.17 8.08
C ASP A 157 21.22 -14.55 8.64
N ALA A 158 22.31 -14.37 7.88
CA ALA A 158 23.65 -14.82 8.28
C ALA A 158 24.12 -14.27 9.63
N TRP A 159 23.67 -13.08 10.02
CA TRP A 159 24.09 -12.38 11.25
C TRP A 159 23.19 -12.64 12.46
N GLU A 160 22.19 -13.53 12.36
CA GLU A 160 21.22 -13.88 13.44
C GLU A 160 21.89 -14.25 14.77
N PHE A 161 23.14 -14.71 14.74
CA PHE A 161 23.92 -15.08 15.94
C PHE A 161 25.12 -14.17 16.23
N CYS A 162 25.48 -13.24 15.34
CA CYS A 162 26.79 -12.57 15.34
C CYS A 162 26.76 -11.11 15.85
N HIS A 163 25.81 -10.74 16.72
CA HIS A 163 25.57 -9.34 17.14
C HIS A 163 26.74 -8.65 17.87
N ARG A 164 27.79 -9.38 18.27
CA ARG A 164 29.00 -8.86 18.93
C ARG A 164 30.16 -8.57 17.99
N LEU A 165 29.98 -8.73 16.68
CA LEU A 165 31.04 -8.56 15.69
C LEU A 165 31.55 -7.11 15.69
N GLU A 166 32.86 -6.93 15.88
CA GLU A 166 33.59 -5.66 15.88
C GLU A 166 34.40 -5.48 14.58
N GLU A 167 34.88 -6.57 13.97
CA GLU A 167 35.65 -6.56 12.74
C GLU A 167 35.18 -7.65 11.76
N LEU A 168 34.92 -7.25 10.51
CA LEU A 168 34.52 -8.13 9.41
C LEU A 168 35.36 -7.81 8.17
N ASP A 169 36.19 -8.76 7.74
CA ASP A 169 36.89 -8.68 6.45
C ASP A 169 36.32 -9.69 5.44
N LEU A 170 35.73 -9.12 4.38
CA LEU A 170 35.12 -9.76 3.22
C LEU A 170 35.88 -9.44 1.91
N SER A 171 37.06 -8.82 1.99
CA SER A 171 37.82 -8.41 0.80
C SER A 171 38.33 -9.59 -0.05
N PHE A 172 38.63 -9.36 -1.32
CA PHE A 172 39.07 -10.41 -2.25
C PHE A 172 38.10 -11.60 -2.30
N ASN A 173 36.84 -11.30 -2.60
CA ASN A 173 35.76 -12.27 -2.78
C ASN A 173 35.06 -12.01 -4.15
N HIS A 174 33.83 -12.48 -4.32
CA HIS A 174 33.06 -12.37 -5.58
C HIS A 174 31.70 -11.71 -5.37
N LEU A 175 31.57 -10.84 -4.35
CA LEU A 175 30.35 -10.09 -4.09
C LEU A 175 30.10 -9.09 -5.23
N SER A 176 28.99 -9.24 -5.95
CA SER A 176 28.60 -8.36 -7.07
C SER A 176 27.52 -7.34 -6.70
N ARG A 177 26.74 -7.65 -5.66
CA ARG A 177 25.66 -6.84 -5.10
C ARG A 177 25.65 -7.02 -3.58
N LEU A 178 25.14 -6.02 -2.85
CA LEU A 178 24.77 -6.14 -1.44
C LEU A 178 23.29 -5.78 -1.31
N GLU A 179 22.49 -6.72 -0.81
CA GLU A 179 21.04 -6.58 -0.67
C GLU A 179 20.63 -5.58 0.43
N ASP A 180 19.37 -5.14 0.39
CA ASP A 180 18.79 -4.23 1.37
C ASP A 180 19.02 -4.72 2.82
N TRP A 181 19.45 -3.80 3.68
CA TRP A 181 19.69 -4.05 5.11
C TRP A 181 20.61 -5.26 5.44
N VAL A 182 21.44 -5.76 4.50
CA VAL A 182 22.15 -7.05 4.67
C VAL A 182 23.14 -7.10 5.84
N PHE A 183 23.54 -5.97 6.42
CA PHE A 183 24.34 -5.89 7.66
C PHE A 183 23.51 -5.51 8.92
N SER A 184 22.20 -5.74 8.89
CA SER A 184 21.33 -5.58 10.06
C SER A 184 21.77 -6.49 11.21
N GLY A 185 21.59 -6.02 12.44
CA GLY A 185 22.06 -6.71 13.66
C GLY A 185 23.55 -6.56 13.99
N LEU A 186 24.40 -6.09 13.07
CA LEU A 186 25.84 -5.85 13.32
C LEU A 186 26.12 -4.48 13.97
N SER A 187 25.34 -4.09 14.99
CA SER A 187 25.37 -2.74 15.57
C SER A 187 26.64 -2.39 16.35
N LEU A 188 27.47 -3.37 16.69
CA LEU A 188 28.76 -3.20 17.37
C LEU A 188 29.97 -3.17 16.41
N LEU A 189 29.75 -3.30 15.11
CA LEU A 189 30.81 -3.33 14.11
C LEU A 189 31.60 -2.01 14.09
N GLN A 190 32.92 -2.09 14.07
CA GLN A 190 33.87 -0.97 14.05
C GLN A 190 34.69 -0.92 12.76
N SER A 191 34.95 -2.07 12.12
CA SER A 191 35.68 -2.17 10.86
C SER A 191 34.96 -3.10 9.88
N LEU A 192 34.73 -2.62 8.66
CA LEU A 192 34.13 -3.38 7.56
C LEU A 192 35.00 -3.22 6.30
N ASN A 193 35.61 -4.32 5.85
CA ASN A 193 36.40 -4.35 4.63
C ASN A 193 35.67 -5.18 3.56
N LEU A 194 35.24 -4.52 2.50
CA LEU A 194 34.56 -5.05 1.31
C LEU A 194 35.40 -4.82 0.03
N GLY A 195 36.64 -4.33 0.18
CA GLY A 195 37.52 -4.00 -0.94
C GLY A 195 37.82 -5.21 -1.84
N ASP A 196 38.23 -4.95 -3.07
CA ASP A 196 38.69 -6.01 -3.99
C ASP A 196 37.58 -7.06 -4.27
N ASN A 197 36.37 -6.59 -4.58
CA ASN A 197 35.19 -7.39 -4.93
C ASN A 197 34.63 -6.94 -6.31
N GLN A 198 33.36 -7.19 -6.61
CA GLN A 198 32.69 -6.84 -7.87
C GLN A 198 31.43 -5.98 -7.63
N VAL A 199 31.32 -5.35 -6.45
CA VAL A 199 30.10 -4.69 -5.98
C VAL A 199 29.76 -3.50 -6.86
N SER A 200 28.60 -3.58 -7.52
CA SER A 200 28.05 -2.56 -8.41
C SER A 200 26.75 -1.95 -7.89
N HIS A 201 25.95 -2.76 -7.18
CA HIS A 201 24.72 -2.34 -6.48
C HIS A 201 24.89 -2.40 -4.97
N LEU A 202 24.29 -1.41 -4.29
CA LEU A 202 24.20 -1.29 -2.83
C LEU A 202 22.75 -0.96 -2.47
N GLY A 203 22.06 -1.91 -1.81
CA GLY A 203 20.63 -1.85 -1.51
C GLY A 203 20.22 -0.80 -0.47
N GLU A 204 18.91 -0.62 -0.30
CA GLU A 204 18.36 0.35 0.65
C GLU A 204 18.82 0.02 2.09
N GLY A 205 19.27 1.04 2.80
CA GLY A 205 19.64 0.91 4.21
C GLY A 205 20.81 -0.04 4.48
N VAL A 206 21.58 -0.48 3.47
CA VAL A 206 22.70 -1.44 3.61
C VAL A 206 23.67 -1.10 4.76
N PHE A 207 23.96 0.18 4.99
CA PHE A 207 24.84 0.67 6.06
C PHE A 207 24.11 1.38 7.22
N SER A 208 22.77 1.36 7.24
CA SER A 208 21.94 2.11 8.19
C SER A 208 22.13 1.69 9.66
N SER A 209 22.35 0.40 9.90
CA SER A 209 22.54 -0.23 11.22
C SER A 209 23.93 0.01 11.82
N LEU A 210 24.90 0.41 10.98
CA LEU A 210 26.34 0.34 11.26
C LEU A 210 26.88 1.60 11.98
N ALA A 211 26.12 2.12 12.94
CA ALA A 211 26.39 3.40 13.60
C ALA A 211 27.69 3.48 14.45
N ASN A 212 28.41 2.36 14.61
CA ASN A 212 29.71 2.28 15.28
C ASN A 212 30.90 2.06 14.33
N VAL A 213 30.67 1.88 13.02
CA VAL A 213 31.75 1.61 12.06
C VAL A 213 32.60 2.86 11.88
N ARG A 214 33.91 2.71 12.13
CA ARG A 214 34.96 3.72 12.00
C ARG A 214 35.74 3.64 10.70
N THR A 215 35.86 2.43 10.15
CA THR A 215 36.57 2.17 8.89
C THR A 215 35.66 1.39 7.96
N LEU A 216 35.42 1.95 6.77
CA LEU A 216 34.72 1.30 5.67
C LEU A 216 35.60 1.35 4.42
N ASP A 217 36.11 0.19 4.01
CA ASP A 217 36.89 0.04 2.79
C ASP A 217 36.06 -0.70 1.74
N ILE A 218 35.81 -0.05 0.61
CA ILE A 218 35.14 -0.64 -0.56
C ILE A 218 35.93 -0.30 -1.84
N ARG A 219 37.27 -0.21 -1.76
CA ARG A 219 38.13 -0.01 -2.94
C ARG A 219 37.97 -1.13 -3.98
N ASN A 220 38.46 -0.91 -5.20
CA ASN A 220 38.59 -1.96 -6.23
C ASN A 220 37.27 -2.73 -6.43
N ASN A 221 36.20 -1.99 -6.71
CA ASN A 221 34.84 -2.48 -6.93
C ASN A 221 34.22 -1.75 -8.15
N GLU A 222 32.93 -1.94 -8.41
CA GLU A 222 32.20 -1.40 -9.58
C GLU A 222 31.21 -0.27 -9.21
N ILE A 223 31.38 0.36 -8.04
CA ILE A 223 30.43 1.33 -7.49
C ILE A 223 30.42 2.62 -8.32
N SER A 224 29.21 3.14 -8.59
CA SER A 224 28.99 4.48 -9.13
C SER A 224 27.75 5.11 -8.48
N LEU A 225 26.59 4.50 -8.71
CA LEU A 225 25.24 4.99 -8.37
C LEU A 225 25.07 5.48 -6.92
N ALA A 226 25.73 4.82 -5.98
CA ALA A 226 25.77 5.15 -4.55
C ALA A 226 26.13 6.62 -4.27
N ILE A 227 26.98 7.22 -5.11
CA ILE A 227 27.54 8.57 -4.97
C ILE A 227 26.86 9.54 -5.95
N GLU A 228 26.38 9.02 -7.08
CA GLU A 228 25.81 9.80 -8.18
C GLU A 228 24.30 10.04 -8.08
N ASP A 229 23.57 9.31 -7.26
CA ASP A 229 22.09 9.30 -7.27
C ASP A 229 21.44 9.17 -5.87
N PHE A 230 21.93 8.28 -5.02
CA PHE A 230 21.26 8.00 -3.74
C PHE A 230 21.49 9.09 -2.69
N VAL A 231 20.42 9.52 -2.02
CA VAL A 231 20.49 10.50 -0.92
C VAL A 231 20.99 9.84 0.36
N GLY A 232 22.23 10.16 0.76
CA GLY A 232 22.71 9.84 2.10
C GLY A 232 22.87 8.34 2.39
N MET A 233 23.39 7.56 1.44
CA MET A 233 23.67 6.12 1.64
C MET A 233 24.48 5.83 2.91
N PHE A 234 25.36 6.76 3.29
CA PHE A 234 26.22 6.66 4.47
C PHE A 234 25.66 7.34 5.73
N VAL A 235 24.40 7.83 5.75
CA VAL A 235 23.80 8.54 6.91
C VAL A 235 23.72 7.68 8.18
N GLY A 236 23.73 6.35 8.06
CA GLY A 236 23.86 5.44 9.20
C GLY A 236 25.24 5.48 9.88
N LEU A 237 26.30 5.81 9.15
CA LEU A 237 27.71 5.68 9.52
C LEU A 237 28.23 6.87 10.35
N LYS A 238 27.52 7.20 11.42
CA LYS A 238 27.71 8.41 12.25
C LYS A 238 29.09 8.54 12.90
N ARG A 239 29.83 7.43 13.03
CA ARG A 239 31.16 7.31 13.66
C ARG A 239 32.28 6.95 12.68
N LEU A 240 32.06 7.17 11.38
CA LEU A 240 33.00 6.81 10.35
C LEU A 240 34.15 7.80 10.27
N ASN A 241 35.35 7.35 10.62
CA ASN A 241 36.57 8.14 10.56
C ASN A 241 37.30 7.96 9.21
N SER A 242 37.11 6.82 8.53
CA SER A 242 37.83 6.46 7.31
C SER A 242 36.91 5.80 6.28
N LEU A 243 36.84 6.38 5.09
CA LEU A 243 36.09 5.87 3.94
C LEU A 243 37.02 5.74 2.72
N VAL A 244 37.21 4.50 2.25
CA VAL A 244 38.05 4.20 1.08
C VAL A 244 37.18 3.73 -0.08
N LEU A 245 37.09 4.56 -1.12
CA LEU A 245 36.32 4.32 -2.35
C LEU A 245 37.23 4.25 -3.59
N GLN A 246 38.55 4.12 -3.40
CA GLN A 246 39.56 4.06 -4.46
C GLN A 246 39.21 3.08 -5.59
N ASN A 247 39.43 3.49 -6.85
CA ASN A 247 39.31 2.61 -8.02
C ASN A 247 37.93 1.92 -8.13
N ASN A 248 36.88 2.69 -7.89
CA ASN A 248 35.51 2.39 -8.30
C ASN A 248 35.21 3.08 -9.65
N LYS A 249 33.93 3.30 -9.99
CA LYS A 249 33.47 3.89 -11.26
C LYS A 249 32.77 5.24 -11.07
N ILE A 250 33.09 5.96 -10.00
CA ILE A 250 32.44 7.23 -9.60
C ILE A 250 32.87 8.37 -10.55
N ARG A 251 31.98 8.83 -11.43
CA ARG A 251 32.21 9.98 -12.33
C ARG A 251 31.60 11.28 -11.78
N THR A 252 30.55 11.18 -10.98
CA THR A 252 29.84 12.33 -10.38
C THR A 252 29.87 12.26 -8.86
N ILE A 253 29.96 13.40 -8.18
CA ILE A 253 29.69 13.51 -6.74
C ILE A 253 28.53 14.49 -6.53
N THR A 254 27.44 14.00 -5.95
CA THR A 254 26.23 14.79 -5.66
C THR A 254 26.33 15.58 -4.35
N LYS A 255 25.45 16.59 -4.21
CA LYS A 255 25.28 17.41 -2.99
C LYS A 255 25.17 16.59 -1.69
N ARG A 256 24.55 15.40 -1.73
CA ARG A 256 24.19 14.60 -0.54
C ARG A 256 24.96 13.28 -0.44
N ALA A 257 25.99 13.08 -1.27
CA ALA A 257 26.77 11.85 -1.35
C ALA A 257 27.42 11.43 -0.01
N PHE A 258 27.91 12.41 0.76
CA PHE A 258 28.64 12.19 2.01
C PHE A 258 27.91 12.75 3.24
N GLU A 259 26.58 12.90 3.15
CA GLU A 259 25.77 13.39 4.27
C GLU A 259 25.78 12.41 5.46
N GLY A 260 25.78 12.95 6.67
CA GLY A 260 25.84 12.18 7.92
C GLY A 260 27.24 11.71 8.35
N LEU A 261 28.26 11.85 7.48
CA LEU A 261 29.66 11.52 7.77
C LEU A 261 30.37 12.60 8.61
N MET A 262 29.82 12.86 9.81
CA MET A 262 30.21 13.99 10.67
C MET A 262 31.57 13.82 11.36
N GLU A 263 32.07 12.59 11.52
CA GLU A 263 33.35 12.25 12.17
C GLU A 263 34.47 11.90 11.16
N LEU A 264 34.26 12.12 9.85
CA LEU A 264 35.17 11.64 8.79
C LEU A 264 36.50 12.39 8.76
N GLU A 265 37.60 11.63 8.93
CA GLU A 265 38.98 12.14 8.94
C GLU A 265 39.78 11.76 7.68
N HIS A 266 39.45 10.65 7.02
CA HIS A 266 40.10 10.15 5.81
C HIS A 266 39.08 9.79 4.73
N LEU A 267 39.31 10.29 3.51
CA LEU A 267 38.49 10.02 2.33
C LEU A 267 39.38 9.78 1.10
N ASP A 268 39.42 8.54 0.62
CA ASP A 268 40.10 8.19 -0.64
C ASP A 268 39.08 7.99 -1.76
N LEU A 269 39.18 8.84 -2.77
CA LEU A 269 38.35 8.86 -3.98
C LEU A 269 39.18 8.62 -5.26
N SER A 270 40.47 8.32 -5.11
CA SER A 270 41.44 8.27 -6.20
C SER A 270 41.12 7.19 -7.23
N LYS A 271 41.62 7.36 -8.46
CA LYS A 271 41.46 6.41 -9.59
C LYS A 271 40.02 6.17 -10.08
N ASN A 272 39.03 6.91 -9.57
CA ASN A 272 37.62 6.78 -10.00
C ASN A 272 37.31 7.42 -11.37
N GLY A 273 38.15 8.35 -11.84
CA GLY A 273 37.87 9.13 -13.05
C GLY A 273 36.78 10.20 -12.84
N ILE A 274 36.73 10.81 -11.65
CA ILE A 274 35.74 11.82 -11.28
C ILE A 274 35.80 13.00 -12.25
N MET A 275 34.63 13.34 -12.80
CA MET A 275 34.42 14.34 -13.85
C MET A 275 33.67 15.58 -13.34
N SER A 276 32.73 15.41 -12.40
CA SER A 276 31.95 16.53 -11.85
C SER A 276 31.71 16.38 -10.34
N ILE A 277 31.88 17.47 -9.58
CA ILE A 277 31.65 17.52 -8.13
C ILE A 277 30.75 18.70 -7.85
N HIS A 278 29.57 18.45 -7.28
CA HIS A 278 28.59 19.50 -6.95
C HIS A 278 29.15 20.45 -5.88
N PRO A 279 28.98 21.79 -5.98
CA PRO A 279 29.49 22.77 -5.01
C PRO A 279 29.26 22.41 -3.54
N ASP A 280 28.01 22.07 -3.20
CA ASP A 280 27.65 21.72 -1.83
C ASP A 280 28.20 20.37 -1.32
N ALA A 281 28.74 19.49 -2.17
CA ALA A 281 29.05 18.10 -1.82
C ALA A 281 30.05 17.94 -0.67
N PHE A 282 30.96 18.90 -0.51
CA PHE A 282 31.98 18.90 0.56
C PHE A 282 31.66 19.90 1.70
N THR A 283 30.50 20.58 1.69
CA THR A 283 30.17 21.63 2.69
C THR A 283 30.13 21.14 4.13
N HIS A 284 29.69 19.89 4.34
CA HIS A 284 29.66 19.25 5.65
C HIS A 284 30.92 18.44 5.97
N LEU A 285 31.81 18.23 5.00
CA LEU A 285 33.02 17.43 5.13
C LEU A 285 34.20 18.28 5.62
N LYS A 286 34.91 17.77 6.63
CA LYS A 286 36.18 18.33 7.13
C LYS A 286 37.23 17.23 7.38
N PRO A 287 37.56 16.40 6.37
CA PRO A 287 38.60 15.39 6.51
C PRO A 287 39.94 16.03 6.89
N LYS A 288 40.79 15.25 7.57
CA LYS A 288 42.20 15.58 7.78
C LYS A 288 43.06 15.18 6.58
N THR A 289 42.57 14.23 5.78
CA THR A 289 43.24 13.68 4.59
C THR A 289 42.24 13.39 3.48
N LEU A 290 42.54 13.86 2.28
CA LEU A 290 41.75 13.64 1.07
C LEU A 290 42.67 13.19 -0.06
N ASP A 291 42.30 12.09 -0.71
CA ASP A 291 42.97 11.55 -1.90
C ASP A 291 42.00 11.59 -3.09
N LEU A 292 41.80 12.77 -3.68
CA LEU A 292 40.89 12.97 -4.82
C LEU A 292 41.49 12.48 -6.15
N ASN A 293 42.76 12.83 -6.39
CA ASN A 293 43.64 12.33 -7.46
C ASN A 293 42.93 11.92 -8.77
N THR A 294 42.47 12.94 -9.52
CA THR A 294 41.75 12.79 -10.80
C THR A 294 42.30 13.76 -11.88
N SER A 295 42.25 13.30 -13.13
CA SER A 295 42.59 14.07 -14.34
C SER A 295 41.46 14.06 -15.37
N SER A 296 40.22 13.90 -14.92
CA SER A 296 39.02 13.71 -15.76
C SER A 296 38.00 14.86 -15.64
N LEU A 297 38.37 15.96 -14.97
CA LEU A 297 37.41 16.99 -14.54
C LEU A 297 36.84 17.83 -15.70
N LEU A 298 35.54 18.10 -15.59
CA LEU A 298 34.80 19.12 -16.31
C LEU A 298 34.95 20.45 -15.56
N CYS A 299 35.86 21.29 -16.02
CA CYS A 299 36.13 22.60 -15.43
C CYS A 299 35.17 23.67 -15.98
N ASP A 300 33.87 23.42 -15.81
CA ASP A 300 32.80 24.39 -16.04
C ASP A 300 32.53 25.25 -14.77
N CYS A 301 31.58 26.19 -14.84
CA CYS A 301 31.27 27.08 -13.72
C CYS A 301 30.80 26.38 -12.44
N GLN A 302 30.33 25.13 -12.49
CA GLN A 302 29.96 24.35 -11.29
C GLN A 302 31.19 23.84 -10.53
N LEU A 303 32.39 23.87 -11.11
CA LEU A 303 33.63 23.42 -10.47
C LEU A 303 34.52 24.58 -9.96
N GLN A 304 34.13 25.83 -10.23
CA GLN A 304 34.85 27.07 -9.89
C GLN A 304 35.31 27.16 -8.41
N TRP A 305 34.54 26.57 -7.50
CA TRP A 305 34.80 26.54 -6.05
C TRP A 305 35.96 25.61 -5.64
N LEU A 306 36.23 24.56 -6.41
CA LEU A 306 37.06 23.42 -5.98
C LEU A 306 38.52 23.83 -5.74
N GLY A 307 39.07 24.70 -6.60
CA GLY A 307 40.44 25.21 -6.46
C GLY A 307 40.64 25.97 -5.15
N GLN A 308 39.72 26.87 -4.80
CA GLN A 308 39.78 27.63 -3.55
C GLN A 308 39.55 26.72 -2.33
N TRP A 309 38.57 25.81 -2.39
CA TRP A 309 38.30 24.87 -1.30
C TRP A 309 39.47 23.95 -0.98
N LEU A 310 40.22 23.50 -2.00
CA LEU A 310 41.45 22.72 -1.82
C LEU A 310 42.58 23.52 -1.14
N ILE A 311 42.66 24.83 -1.38
CA ILE A 311 43.64 25.73 -0.73
C ILE A 311 43.23 25.99 0.72
N ASP A 312 41.97 26.36 0.96
CA ASP A 312 41.43 26.66 2.29
C ASP A 312 41.48 25.43 3.22
N SER A 313 41.29 24.23 2.64
CA SER A 313 41.38 22.93 3.33
C SER A 313 42.80 22.35 3.39
N GLN A 314 43.82 23.09 2.93
CA GLN A 314 45.25 22.74 2.96
C GLN A 314 45.65 21.50 2.11
N PHE A 315 44.84 21.08 1.14
CA PHE A 315 45.06 19.90 0.30
C PHE A 315 45.87 20.16 -0.99
N GLN A 316 46.32 21.40 -1.24
CA GLN A 316 47.05 21.80 -2.45
C GLN A 316 48.38 21.08 -2.71
N GLN A 317 48.86 20.23 -1.78
CA GLN A 317 50.04 19.37 -1.95
C GLN A 317 49.74 17.87 -1.92
N SER A 318 48.57 17.43 -1.43
CA SER A 318 48.18 16.02 -1.35
C SER A 318 47.26 15.58 -2.49
N CYS A 319 46.47 16.51 -3.04
CA CYS A 319 45.50 16.24 -4.10
C CYS A 319 45.97 16.75 -5.47
N THR A 320 45.87 15.88 -6.48
CA THR A 320 45.88 16.27 -7.89
C THR A 320 44.45 16.36 -8.43
N ALA A 321 44.11 17.50 -9.02
CA ALA A 321 42.81 17.77 -9.62
C ALA A 321 43.02 18.53 -10.93
N VAL A 322 42.94 17.81 -12.05
CA VAL A 322 43.30 18.28 -13.38
C VAL A 322 42.11 18.21 -14.34
N CYS A 323 41.91 19.27 -15.12
CA CYS A 323 40.85 19.38 -16.11
C CYS A 323 41.12 18.49 -17.33
N ALA A 324 40.11 17.76 -17.78
CA ALA A 324 40.09 17.12 -19.10
C ALA A 324 39.31 17.97 -20.13
N TYR A 325 38.38 18.80 -19.66
CA TYR A 325 37.52 19.67 -20.46
C TYR A 325 37.29 20.98 -19.67
N PRO A 326 37.08 22.16 -20.30
CA PRO A 326 37.11 22.43 -21.75
C PRO A 326 38.50 22.30 -22.36
N ALA A 327 38.57 22.19 -23.69
CA ALA A 327 39.82 21.93 -24.41
C ALA A 327 40.93 22.97 -24.17
N PHE A 328 40.56 24.23 -23.83
CA PHE A 328 41.52 25.28 -23.48
C PHE A 328 42.04 25.21 -22.03
N LEU A 329 41.38 24.43 -21.16
CA LEU A 329 41.82 24.14 -19.79
C LEU A 329 42.41 22.71 -19.65
N ALA A 330 42.33 21.87 -20.69
CA ALA A 330 42.77 20.48 -20.65
C ALA A 330 44.25 20.35 -20.23
N GLY A 331 44.52 19.53 -19.21
CA GLY A 331 45.84 19.37 -18.60
C GLY A 331 46.19 20.40 -17.52
N SER A 332 45.40 21.47 -17.34
CA SER A 332 45.61 22.45 -16.27
C SER A 332 45.05 21.95 -14.92
N SER A 333 45.76 22.29 -13.84
CA SER A 333 45.29 22.04 -12.46
C SER A 333 44.26 23.11 -12.05
N VAL A 334 43.19 22.70 -11.36
CA VAL A 334 42.16 23.64 -10.83
C VAL A 334 42.72 24.68 -9.85
N LEU A 335 43.91 24.43 -9.30
CA LEU A 335 44.65 25.35 -8.42
C LEU A 335 45.33 26.52 -9.16
N ALA A 336 45.43 26.45 -10.49
CA ALA A 336 46.16 27.40 -11.34
C ALA A 336 45.25 28.17 -12.32
N ILE A 337 43.96 27.82 -12.38
CA ILE A 337 42.95 28.40 -13.27
C ILE A 337 42.24 29.53 -12.51
N LYS A 338 41.93 30.64 -13.17
CA LYS A 338 41.24 31.73 -12.47
C LYS A 338 39.75 31.43 -12.33
N PRO A 339 39.07 31.96 -11.30
CA PRO A 339 37.62 31.81 -11.15
C PRO A 339 36.81 32.31 -12.36
N GLU A 340 37.34 33.26 -13.14
CA GLU A 340 36.73 33.84 -14.34
C GLU A 340 36.86 32.97 -15.60
N ASP A 341 37.74 31.95 -15.61
CA ASP A 341 37.92 31.03 -16.75
C ASP A 341 36.92 29.84 -16.74
N PHE A 342 36.26 29.59 -15.59
CA PHE A 342 35.29 28.51 -15.40
C PHE A 342 33.90 28.91 -15.94
N VAL A 343 33.62 28.59 -17.21
CA VAL A 343 32.39 29.00 -17.91
C VAL A 343 31.37 27.87 -18.06
N CYS A 344 30.07 28.21 -18.03
CA CYS A 344 28.95 27.31 -18.32
C CYS A 344 28.31 27.61 -19.70
N ASN A 345 29.15 27.78 -20.72
CA ASN A 345 28.71 28.05 -22.10
C ASN A 345 28.51 26.77 -22.93
N ASP A 346 29.04 25.63 -22.46
CA ASP A 346 29.01 24.32 -23.09
C ASP A 346 28.73 23.27 -22.00
N PHE A 347 27.88 22.30 -22.32
CA PHE A 347 27.41 21.22 -21.44
C PHE A 347 27.70 19.84 -22.09
N PRO A 348 28.97 19.40 -22.10
CA PRO A 348 29.38 18.14 -22.73
C PRO A 348 28.86 16.90 -21.98
N LYS A 349 28.51 17.03 -20.69
CA LYS A 349 27.74 16.04 -19.93
C LYS A 349 26.25 16.20 -20.23
N SER A 350 25.56 15.10 -20.54
CA SER A 350 24.13 15.12 -20.89
C SER A 350 23.23 15.68 -19.78
N GLN A 351 22.49 16.75 -20.06
CA GLN A 351 21.53 17.36 -19.13
C GLN A 351 20.10 16.86 -19.41
N ILE A 352 19.39 16.42 -18.38
CA ILE A 352 17.99 15.97 -18.51
C ILE A 352 17.07 17.20 -18.56
N SER A 353 16.20 17.24 -19.57
CA SER A 353 15.24 18.32 -19.83
C SER A 353 13.78 17.89 -19.62
N ALA A 354 13.50 16.59 -19.64
CA ALA A 354 12.21 16.03 -19.26
C ALA A 354 12.42 14.76 -18.42
N HIS A 355 11.82 14.75 -17.22
CA HIS A 355 11.82 13.61 -16.32
C HIS A 355 10.56 12.73 -16.52
N PRO A 356 10.62 11.43 -16.19
CA PRO A 356 9.42 10.59 -16.14
C PRO A 356 8.45 11.09 -15.08
N LYS A 357 7.16 10.82 -15.30
CA LYS A 357 6.08 11.24 -14.40
C LYS A 357 5.56 10.03 -13.63
N THR A 358 5.32 10.22 -12.33
CA THR A 358 4.54 9.29 -11.51
C THR A 358 3.19 8.99 -12.18
N ALA A 359 2.81 7.71 -12.21
CA ALA A 359 1.63 7.22 -12.91
C ALA A 359 0.87 6.20 -12.06
N VAL A 360 -0.44 6.10 -12.30
CA VAL A 360 -1.30 5.03 -11.79
C VAL A 360 -1.83 4.27 -13.00
N ALA A 361 -1.62 2.96 -13.02
CA ALA A 361 -2.04 2.07 -14.09
C ALA A 361 -3.26 1.25 -13.66
N LEU A 362 -4.00 0.75 -14.64
CA LEU A 362 -4.91 -0.38 -14.43
C LEU A 362 -4.19 -1.68 -14.80
N ARG A 363 -4.35 -2.73 -14.00
CA ARG A 363 -3.79 -4.06 -14.28
C ARG A 363 -4.22 -4.53 -15.67
N GLY A 364 -3.26 -5.00 -16.48
CA GLY A 364 -3.44 -5.41 -17.87
C GLY A 364 -3.38 -4.28 -18.92
N THR A 365 -3.22 -3.02 -18.53
CA THR A 365 -3.02 -1.90 -19.48
C THR A 365 -1.55 -1.68 -19.85
N ASN A 366 -1.28 -0.86 -20.86
CA ASN A 366 0.06 -0.47 -21.26
C ASN A 366 0.37 0.95 -20.75
N VAL A 367 1.59 1.17 -20.26
CA VAL A 367 2.07 2.44 -19.72
C VAL A 367 3.39 2.82 -20.39
N THR A 368 3.62 4.11 -20.63
CA THR A 368 4.89 4.63 -21.12
C THR A 368 5.49 5.63 -20.14
N LEU A 369 6.78 5.47 -19.84
CA LEU A 369 7.56 6.45 -19.09
C LEU A 369 8.59 7.09 -20.02
N ASN A 370 8.56 8.41 -20.12
CA ASN A 370 9.37 9.17 -21.06
C ASN A 370 10.46 9.96 -20.31
N CYS A 371 11.64 10.05 -20.90
CA CYS A 371 12.75 10.85 -20.40
C CYS A 371 13.51 11.47 -21.57
N SER A 372 13.82 12.77 -21.49
CA SER A 372 14.54 13.50 -22.54
C SER A 372 15.73 14.25 -21.98
N ALA A 373 16.82 14.28 -22.73
CA ALA A 373 18.07 14.94 -22.38
C ALA A 373 18.78 15.51 -23.61
N PHE A 374 19.64 16.49 -23.42
CA PHE A 374 20.48 17.06 -24.46
C PHE A 374 21.94 17.11 -24.03
N SER A 375 22.85 17.21 -24.99
CA SER A 375 24.24 17.58 -24.79
C SER A 375 24.68 18.48 -25.94
N SER A 376 25.70 19.30 -25.72
CA SER A 376 26.42 20.03 -26.76
C SER A 376 27.66 19.27 -27.27
N SER A 377 27.98 18.11 -26.71
CA SER A 377 28.96 17.19 -27.29
C SER A 377 28.27 16.18 -28.21
N ASP A 378 28.88 15.92 -29.37
CA ASP A 378 28.53 14.82 -30.29
C ASP A 378 28.83 13.41 -29.70
N SER A 379 29.28 13.33 -28.44
CA SER A 379 29.49 12.06 -27.73
C SER A 379 28.18 11.24 -27.70
N PRO A 380 28.20 9.97 -28.14
CA PRO A 380 27.00 9.15 -28.18
C PRO A 380 26.40 8.99 -26.77
N MET A 381 25.11 9.31 -26.64
CA MET A 381 24.35 9.11 -25.41
C MET A 381 23.83 7.68 -25.33
N SER A 382 24.19 6.99 -24.25
CA SER A 382 23.53 5.76 -23.81
C SER A 382 22.46 6.07 -22.77
N THR A 383 21.42 5.25 -22.72
CA THR A 383 20.35 5.36 -21.72
C THR A 383 20.14 4.03 -21.03
N VAL A 384 19.82 4.09 -19.73
CA VAL A 384 19.51 2.94 -18.90
C VAL A 384 18.27 3.28 -18.08
N TRP A 385 17.28 2.40 -18.07
CA TRP A 385 16.16 2.53 -17.16
C TRP A 385 16.39 1.70 -15.89
N ARG A 386 15.92 2.24 -14.77
CA ARG A 386 15.87 1.55 -13.48
C ARG A 386 14.45 1.38 -12.98
N LYS A 387 14.28 0.39 -12.12
CA LYS A 387 13.12 0.17 -11.24
C LYS A 387 13.66 -0.18 -9.86
N ASP A 388 13.25 0.55 -8.82
CA ASP A 388 13.63 0.29 -7.41
C ASP A 388 15.15 0.17 -7.20
N GLY A 389 15.93 1.04 -7.87
CA GLY A 389 17.40 1.03 -7.83
C GLY A 389 18.08 0.02 -8.77
N GLU A 390 17.36 -1.00 -9.23
CA GLU A 390 17.87 -2.05 -10.13
C GLU A 390 17.80 -1.68 -11.61
N VAL A 391 18.73 -2.22 -12.41
CA VAL A 391 18.85 -1.94 -13.86
C VAL A 391 17.97 -2.88 -14.68
N LEU A 392 17.15 -2.30 -15.56
CA LEU A 392 16.24 -3.04 -16.44
C LEU A 392 16.92 -3.45 -17.75
N TYR A 393 17.70 -4.54 -17.72
CA TYR A 393 18.48 -5.01 -18.87
C TYR A 393 17.62 -5.43 -20.09
N GLU A 394 16.45 -6.03 -19.87
CA GLU A 394 15.57 -6.57 -20.93
C GLU A 394 14.31 -5.72 -21.19
N ALA A 395 14.31 -4.46 -20.77
CA ALA A 395 13.17 -3.57 -20.95
C ALA A 395 12.86 -3.24 -22.42
N GLN A 396 11.56 -3.10 -22.73
CA GLN A 396 11.07 -2.57 -24.01
C GLN A 396 11.34 -1.07 -24.11
N VAL A 397 12.58 -0.69 -24.42
CA VAL A 397 13.02 0.71 -24.51
C VAL A 397 13.08 1.17 -25.96
N GLN A 398 12.41 2.28 -26.27
CA GLN A 398 12.51 2.96 -27.55
C GLN A 398 13.30 4.26 -27.40
N ASN A 399 14.44 4.35 -28.07
CA ASN A 399 15.29 5.54 -28.10
C ASN A 399 15.18 6.25 -29.44
N TYR A 400 15.08 7.58 -29.42
CA TYR A 400 15.19 8.42 -30.62
C TYR A 400 15.85 9.76 -30.28
N ALA A 401 16.62 10.29 -31.23
CA ALA A 401 17.17 11.64 -31.15
C ALA A 401 16.49 12.57 -32.18
N ARG A 402 16.31 13.84 -31.84
CA ARG A 402 15.77 14.88 -32.72
C ARG A 402 16.57 16.16 -32.53
N TYR A 403 16.79 16.92 -33.61
CA TYR A 403 17.29 18.27 -33.47
C TYR A 403 16.16 19.20 -33.05
N GLN A 404 16.39 19.95 -31.97
CA GLN A 404 15.53 21.03 -31.50
C GLN A 404 16.42 22.20 -31.09
N ASP A 405 16.13 23.40 -31.58
CA ASP A 405 16.86 24.63 -31.27
C ASP A 405 18.40 24.50 -31.47
N HIS A 406 18.79 23.84 -32.57
CA HIS A 406 20.17 23.46 -32.94
C HIS A 406 20.89 22.50 -31.96
N ARG A 407 20.20 21.94 -30.97
CA ARG A 407 20.72 20.93 -30.02
C ARG A 407 20.18 19.54 -30.35
N LEU A 408 20.96 18.51 -30.05
CA LEU A 408 20.52 17.12 -30.17
C LEU A 408 19.75 16.71 -28.91
N LEU A 409 18.41 16.71 -29.00
CA LEU A 409 17.53 16.21 -27.96
C LEU A 409 17.37 14.70 -28.10
N TYR A 410 18.00 13.93 -27.22
CA TYR A 410 17.79 12.50 -27.07
C TYR A 410 16.55 12.25 -26.21
N THR A 411 15.73 11.28 -26.58
CA THR A 411 14.57 10.84 -25.79
C THR A 411 14.55 9.32 -25.72
N THR A 412 14.33 8.81 -24.52
CA THR A 412 14.12 7.40 -24.22
C THR A 412 12.70 7.21 -23.68
N VAL A 413 12.03 6.17 -24.16
CA VAL A 413 10.67 5.77 -23.77
C VAL A 413 10.72 4.33 -23.31
N LEU A 414 10.46 4.11 -22.02
CA LEU A 414 10.22 2.78 -21.46
C LEU A 414 8.74 2.41 -21.68
N HIS A 415 8.50 1.33 -22.41
CA HIS A 415 7.16 0.75 -22.59
C HIS A 415 6.97 -0.39 -21.60
N LEU A 416 5.96 -0.28 -20.75
CA LEU A 416 5.50 -1.36 -19.86
C LEU A 416 4.20 -1.89 -20.45
N LEU A 417 4.18 -3.18 -20.82
CA LEU A 417 3.09 -3.80 -21.57
C LEU A 417 2.36 -4.81 -20.68
N ASN A 418 1.02 -4.80 -20.70
CA ASN A 418 0.18 -5.67 -19.86
C ASN A 418 0.56 -5.60 -18.37
N VAL A 419 0.65 -4.36 -17.86
CA VAL A 419 1.18 -3.99 -16.54
C VAL A 419 0.51 -4.77 -15.40
N ASN A 420 1.32 -5.25 -14.47
CA ASN A 420 0.91 -6.09 -13.35
C ASN A 420 1.59 -5.65 -12.03
N PHE A 421 1.23 -6.25 -10.90
CA PHE A 421 1.74 -5.83 -9.59
C PHE A 421 3.28 -5.93 -9.44
N THR A 422 3.97 -6.80 -10.18
CA THR A 422 5.46 -6.82 -10.16
C THR A 422 6.08 -5.58 -10.81
N ASP A 423 5.31 -4.84 -11.61
CA ASP A 423 5.72 -3.58 -12.22
C ASP A 423 5.52 -2.38 -11.28
N GLU A 424 4.86 -2.53 -10.11
CA GLU A 424 4.82 -1.46 -9.10
C GLU A 424 6.23 -1.15 -8.60
N GLY A 425 6.62 0.13 -8.54
CA GLY A 425 7.95 0.54 -8.12
C GLY A 425 8.29 1.99 -8.44
N GLN A 426 9.50 2.41 -8.12
CA GLN A 426 10.06 3.72 -8.45
C GLN A 426 10.97 3.61 -9.67
N TYR A 427 10.52 4.15 -10.80
CA TYR A 427 11.24 4.13 -12.05
C TYR A 427 12.14 5.35 -12.23
N GLN A 428 13.27 5.15 -12.90
CA GLN A 428 14.22 6.21 -13.16
C GLN A 428 14.88 6.05 -14.54
N CYS A 429 15.18 7.17 -15.15
CA CYS A 429 15.98 7.26 -16.37
C CYS A 429 17.39 7.74 -16.02
N VAL A 430 18.39 7.00 -16.49
CA VAL A 430 19.79 7.43 -16.54
C VAL A 430 20.12 7.79 -17.98
N VAL A 431 20.68 8.97 -18.20
CA VAL A 431 21.31 9.34 -19.48
C VAL A 431 22.79 9.58 -19.24
N SER A 432 23.63 8.95 -20.04
CA SER A 432 25.09 9.03 -19.89
C SER A 432 25.81 9.11 -21.23
N ASN A 433 26.97 9.75 -21.21
CA ASN A 433 27.92 9.76 -22.32
C ASN A 433 29.35 9.64 -21.77
N HIS A 434 30.37 9.94 -22.59
CA HIS A 434 31.76 9.88 -22.14
C HIS A 434 32.05 10.83 -20.95
N PHE A 435 31.35 11.96 -20.86
CA PHE A 435 31.52 12.99 -19.82
C PHE A 435 30.72 12.73 -18.53
N GLY A 436 30.07 11.56 -18.41
CA GLY A 436 29.43 11.10 -17.18
C GLY A 436 27.93 10.82 -17.34
N SER A 437 27.28 10.57 -16.20
CA SER A 437 25.85 10.23 -16.11
C SER A 437 25.08 11.33 -15.41
N ASN A 438 23.82 11.55 -15.81
CA ASN A 438 22.84 12.30 -15.02
C ASN A 438 21.54 11.48 -14.89
N TYR A 439 20.80 11.78 -13.83
CA TYR A 439 19.74 10.93 -13.29
C TYR A 439 18.43 11.70 -13.23
N SER A 440 17.33 11.06 -13.63
CA SER A 440 16.02 11.69 -13.55
C SER A 440 15.47 11.71 -12.13
N THR A 441 14.46 12.53 -11.87
CA THR A 441 13.61 12.31 -10.69
C THR A 441 13.00 10.92 -10.75
N LEU A 442 12.77 10.33 -9.57
CA LEU A 442 12.07 9.06 -9.41
C LEU A 442 10.58 9.24 -9.74
N ALA A 443 10.03 8.34 -10.56
CA ALA A 443 8.63 8.30 -10.94
C ALA A 443 7.99 7.02 -10.39
N LYS A 444 7.05 7.15 -9.44
CA LYS A 444 6.36 5.97 -8.91
C LYS A 444 5.34 5.45 -9.93
N LEU A 445 5.31 4.14 -10.14
CA LEU A 445 4.20 3.43 -10.75
C LEU A 445 3.41 2.71 -9.64
N THR A 446 2.11 2.98 -9.57
CA THR A 446 1.14 2.20 -8.78
C THR A 446 0.23 1.45 -9.75
N VAL A 447 -0.16 0.22 -9.44
CA VAL A 447 -0.99 -0.64 -10.28
C VAL A 447 -2.27 -0.99 -9.52
N ASN A 448 -3.37 -0.38 -9.96
CA ASN A 448 -4.69 -0.61 -9.39
C ASN A 448 -5.45 -1.65 -10.23
N GLU A 449 -6.35 -2.38 -9.60
CA GLU A 449 -7.23 -3.36 -10.23
C GLU A 449 -8.68 -2.93 -10.03
N LEU A 450 -9.43 -2.87 -11.14
CA LEU A 450 -10.85 -2.54 -11.12
C LEU A 450 -11.60 -3.56 -10.26
N PRO A 451 -12.54 -3.12 -9.40
CA PRO A 451 -13.17 -4.06 -8.49
C PRO A 451 -14.15 -4.99 -9.21
N THR A 452 -14.27 -6.21 -8.71
CA THR A 452 -15.09 -7.30 -9.28
C THR A 452 -15.98 -7.90 -8.20
N PHE A 453 -17.24 -8.21 -8.53
CA PHE A 453 -18.18 -8.79 -7.54
C PHE A 453 -17.88 -10.26 -7.29
N LEU A 454 -17.56 -10.60 -6.05
CA LEU A 454 -17.57 -11.96 -5.50
C LEU A 454 -19.00 -12.38 -5.12
N LYS A 455 -19.83 -11.44 -4.68
CA LYS A 455 -21.27 -11.61 -4.42
C LYS A 455 -22.02 -10.36 -4.87
N THR A 456 -23.18 -10.57 -5.50
CA THR A 456 -24.16 -9.51 -5.78
C THR A 456 -25.43 -9.74 -4.96
N PRO A 457 -26.17 -8.69 -4.60
CA PRO A 457 -27.47 -8.83 -3.97
C PRO A 457 -28.47 -9.45 -4.95
N MET A 458 -29.45 -10.18 -4.42
CA MET A 458 -30.51 -10.85 -5.19
C MET A 458 -31.90 -10.40 -4.70
N ASP A 459 -32.88 -10.40 -5.61
CA ASP A 459 -34.28 -10.06 -5.27
C ASP A 459 -34.80 -10.92 -4.12
N LEU A 460 -35.41 -10.29 -3.12
CA LEU A 460 -35.83 -10.93 -1.88
C LEU A 460 -37.30 -10.61 -1.59
N THR A 461 -38.14 -11.65 -1.50
CA THR A 461 -39.54 -11.53 -1.06
C THR A 461 -39.67 -12.11 0.35
N ILE A 462 -40.13 -11.30 1.31
CA ILE A 462 -40.13 -11.68 2.73
C ILE A 462 -41.36 -11.14 3.49
N ARG A 463 -41.66 -11.72 4.66
CA ARG A 463 -42.80 -11.32 5.51
C ARG A 463 -42.42 -10.18 6.48
N THR A 464 -43.34 -9.26 6.73
CA THR A 464 -43.24 -8.26 7.81
C THR A 464 -42.86 -8.89 9.16
N GLY A 465 -41.97 -8.25 9.91
CA GLY A 465 -41.49 -8.70 11.22
C GLY A 465 -40.30 -9.66 11.19
N THR A 466 -39.91 -10.18 10.02
CA THR A 466 -38.73 -11.05 9.86
C THR A 466 -37.45 -10.23 9.65
N VAL A 467 -36.34 -10.89 9.28
CA VAL A 467 -35.05 -10.25 8.97
C VAL A 467 -34.75 -10.42 7.48
N ALA A 468 -34.57 -9.32 6.74
CA ALA A 468 -34.05 -9.35 5.37
C ALA A 468 -32.52 -9.27 5.40
N ARG A 469 -31.84 -10.07 4.57
CA ARG A 469 -30.37 -10.07 4.40
C ARG A 469 -30.05 -9.99 2.90
N LEU A 470 -29.21 -9.05 2.51
CA LEU A 470 -28.67 -8.89 1.16
C LEU A 470 -27.15 -8.99 1.26
N GLU A 471 -26.54 -9.81 0.40
CA GLU A 471 -25.08 -9.97 0.37
C GLU A 471 -24.47 -9.16 -0.77
N CYS A 472 -23.31 -8.56 -0.53
CA CYS A 472 -22.53 -7.88 -1.56
C CYS A 472 -21.05 -7.86 -1.15
N ALA A 473 -20.22 -8.50 -1.97
CA ALA A 473 -18.80 -8.70 -1.74
C ALA A 473 -18.05 -8.35 -3.02
N ALA A 474 -16.91 -7.66 -2.90
CA ALA A 474 -16.07 -7.36 -4.06
C ALA A 474 -14.58 -7.41 -3.71
N GLU A 475 -13.79 -7.91 -4.65
CA GLU A 475 -12.32 -7.85 -4.64
C GLU A 475 -11.82 -6.72 -5.54
N GLY A 476 -10.52 -6.42 -5.52
CA GLY A 476 -9.88 -5.36 -6.31
C GLY A 476 -8.70 -4.74 -5.57
N HIS A 477 -7.89 -3.90 -6.25
CA HIS A 477 -6.71 -3.25 -5.68
C HIS A 477 -6.72 -1.73 -5.91
N PRO A 478 -6.64 -0.87 -4.88
CA PRO A 478 -6.84 -1.18 -3.46
C PRO A 478 -8.21 -1.84 -3.19
N THR A 479 -8.36 -2.48 -2.03
CA THR A 479 -9.61 -3.17 -1.63
C THR A 479 -10.82 -2.24 -1.75
N PRO A 480 -11.91 -2.64 -2.44
CA PRO A 480 -13.05 -1.77 -2.65
C PRO A 480 -13.87 -1.56 -1.37
N GLN A 481 -14.34 -0.34 -1.18
CA GLN A 481 -15.32 0.01 -0.16
C GLN A 481 -16.73 -0.30 -0.68
N ILE A 482 -17.51 -1.01 0.12
CA ILE A 482 -18.92 -1.33 -0.15
C ILE A 482 -19.83 -0.23 0.40
N ALA A 483 -20.63 0.39 -0.46
CA ALA A 483 -21.63 1.39 -0.11
C ALA A 483 -23.02 0.97 -0.61
N TRP A 484 -24.05 1.17 0.22
CA TRP A 484 -25.43 0.84 -0.12
C TRP A 484 -26.29 2.09 -0.35
N GLN A 485 -27.25 1.99 -1.25
CA GLN A 485 -28.28 3.01 -1.52
C GLN A 485 -29.66 2.34 -1.59
N LYS A 486 -30.73 3.11 -1.37
CA LYS A 486 -32.12 2.66 -1.53
C LYS A 486 -32.85 3.61 -2.48
N ASP A 487 -33.54 3.06 -3.48
CA ASP A 487 -34.35 3.78 -4.48
C ASP A 487 -33.60 4.95 -5.19
N GLY A 488 -32.29 4.79 -5.41
CA GLY A 488 -31.42 5.84 -5.96
C GLY A 488 -31.13 7.02 -5.02
N GLY A 489 -31.54 6.95 -3.76
CA GLY A 489 -31.35 7.99 -2.75
C GLY A 489 -29.91 8.07 -2.23
N ILE A 490 -29.37 9.29 -2.18
CA ILE A 490 -28.00 9.60 -1.70
C ILE A 490 -27.83 9.29 -0.20
N ASN A 491 -28.90 9.39 0.60
CA ASN A 491 -28.88 9.15 2.04
C ASN A 491 -29.38 7.73 2.38
N PHE A 492 -28.47 6.82 2.72
CA PHE A 492 -28.86 5.47 3.13
C PHE A 492 -29.42 5.43 4.57
N PRO A 493 -30.57 4.79 4.85
CA PRO A 493 -31.23 4.91 6.16
C PRO A 493 -30.49 4.28 7.36
N ALA A 494 -29.52 3.39 7.13
CA ALA A 494 -28.80 2.67 8.20
C ALA A 494 -28.10 3.59 9.22
N ALA A 495 -27.66 4.78 8.81
CA ALA A 495 -27.08 5.77 9.72
C ALA A 495 -28.10 6.39 10.72
N ARG A 496 -29.40 6.11 10.57
CA ARG A 496 -30.50 6.66 11.39
C ARG A 496 -31.41 5.59 11.99
N GLU A 497 -31.55 4.43 11.36
CA GLU A 497 -32.40 3.34 11.85
C GLU A 497 -31.61 2.20 12.50
N ARG A 498 -31.76 2.03 13.82
CA ARG A 498 -31.20 0.91 14.63
C ARG A 498 -31.69 -0.51 14.23
N ARG A 499 -32.41 -0.64 13.12
CA ARG A 499 -32.84 -1.92 12.51
C ARG A 499 -31.96 -2.33 11.35
N MET A 500 -31.27 -1.38 10.74
CA MET A 500 -30.59 -1.52 9.46
C MET A 500 -29.07 -1.51 9.71
N HIS A 501 -28.42 -2.61 9.40
CA HIS A 501 -27.01 -2.83 9.70
C HIS A 501 -26.26 -3.17 8.42
N VAL A 502 -25.23 -2.40 8.10
CA VAL A 502 -24.20 -2.78 7.13
C VAL A 502 -23.04 -3.35 7.95
N MET A 503 -22.65 -4.59 7.68
CA MET A 503 -21.48 -5.24 8.28
C MET A 503 -20.44 -5.43 7.16
N PRO A 504 -19.39 -4.58 7.11
CA PRO A 504 -18.36 -4.67 6.08
C PRO A 504 -17.62 -6.01 6.11
N ASP A 505 -17.32 -6.52 7.31
CA ASP A 505 -16.51 -7.73 7.51
C ASP A 505 -17.26 -9.04 7.16
N ASP A 506 -18.59 -8.98 7.11
CA ASP A 506 -19.50 -10.11 6.84
C ASP A 506 -20.13 -10.03 5.42
N ASP A 507 -19.62 -9.17 4.54
CA ASP A 507 -20.14 -8.89 3.18
C ASP A 507 -21.64 -8.55 3.11
N THR A 508 -22.28 -8.10 4.19
CA THR A 508 -23.75 -8.13 4.26
C THR A 508 -24.41 -6.90 4.84
N PHE A 509 -25.57 -6.59 4.26
CA PHE A 509 -26.54 -5.65 4.77
C PHE A 509 -27.78 -6.42 5.25
N PHE A 510 -28.30 -6.09 6.44
CA PHE A 510 -29.54 -6.68 6.93
C PHE A 510 -30.48 -5.67 7.59
N ILE A 511 -31.78 -5.98 7.54
CA ILE A 511 -32.87 -5.21 8.14
C ILE A 511 -33.61 -6.12 9.13
N ALA A 512 -33.50 -5.84 10.42
CA ALA A 512 -34.27 -6.52 11.46
C ALA A 512 -35.69 -5.97 11.58
N ASN A 513 -36.67 -6.84 11.83
CA ASN A 513 -38.08 -6.46 11.97
C ASN A 513 -38.57 -5.63 10.76
N VAL A 514 -38.56 -6.28 9.58
CA VAL A 514 -38.89 -5.67 8.27
C VAL A 514 -40.33 -5.13 8.25
N LYS A 515 -40.50 -3.94 7.68
CA LYS A 515 -41.77 -3.20 7.55
C LYS A 515 -42.11 -2.97 6.08
N THR A 516 -43.37 -2.67 5.78
CA THR A 516 -43.83 -2.45 4.39
C THR A 516 -43.14 -1.27 3.68
N HIS A 517 -42.66 -0.25 4.40
CA HIS A 517 -41.87 0.85 3.83
C HIS A 517 -40.38 0.54 3.60
N ASP A 518 -39.88 -0.61 4.07
CA ASP A 518 -38.54 -1.08 3.70
C ASP A 518 -38.52 -1.61 2.26
N MET A 519 -39.68 -1.87 1.65
CA MET A 519 -39.82 -2.24 0.23
C MET A 519 -39.15 -1.21 -0.69
N GLY A 520 -38.39 -1.67 -1.68
CA GLY A 520 -37.70 -0.80 -2.65
C GLY A 520 -36.54 -1.52 -3.35
N VAL A 521 -35.82 -0.79 -4.20
CA VAL A 521 -34.59 -1.26 -4.85
C VAL A 521 -33.38 -0.87 -4.01
N TYR A 522 -32.60 -1.87 -3.60
CA TYR A 522 -31.34 -1.72 -2.89
C TYR A 522 -30.18 -1.87 -3.87
N SER A 523 -29.37 -0.84 -3.98
CA SER A 523 -28.16 -0.83 -4.81
C SER A 523 -26.93 -0.98 -3.94
N CYS A 524 -26.12 -2.00 -4.19
CA CYS A 524 -24.76 -2.08 -3.69
C CYS A 524 -23.81 -1.46 -4.71
N THR A 525 -22.89 -0.62 -4.27
CA THR A 525 -21.77 -0.09 -5.07
C THR A 525 -20.46 -0.45 -4.39
N ALA A 526 -19.58 -1.14 -5.12
CA ALA A 526 -18.20 -1.38 -4.72
C ALA A 526 -17.30 -0.35 -5.43
N LYS A 527 -16.40 0.32 -4.69
CA LYS A 527 -15.54 1.39 -5.23
C LYS A 527 -14.14 1.39 -4.64
N ASN A 528 -13.14 1.55 -5.49
CA ASN A 528 -11.75 1.88 -5.12
C ASN A 528 -11.23 3.05 -6.00
N GLU A 529 -9.90 3.22 -6.07
CA GLU A 529 -9.27 4.25 -6.91
C GLU A 529 -9.20 3.89 -8.40
N ALA A 530 -9.28 2.61 -8.78
CA ALA A 530 -9.39 2.20 -10.19
C ALA A 530 -10.77 2.53 -10.78
N GLY A 531 -11.83 2.42 -9.97
CA GLY A 531 -13.20 2.70 -10.40
C GLY A 531 -14.27 2.18 -9.46
N SER A 532 -15.46 1.99 -10.00
CA SER A 532 -16.62 1.49 -9.26
C SER A 532 -17.57 0.69 -10.13
N LEU A 533 -18.20 -0.33 -9.53
CA LEU A 533 -19.28 -1.12 -10.11
C LEU A 533 -20.46 -1.21 -9.13
N SER A 534 -21.67 -1.41 -9.67
CA SER A 534 -22.89 -1.45 -8.89
C SER A 534 -23.82 -2.60 -9.31
N ALA A 535 -24.54 -3.18 -8.35
CA ALA A 535 -25.53 -4.22 -8.54
C ALA A 535 -26.78 -3.94 -7.70
N ASN A 536 -27.96 -4.31 -8.22
CA ASN A 536 -29.26 -3.95 -7.66
C ASN A 536 -30.06 -5.19 -7.29
N ALA A 537 -30.87 -5.09 -6.23
CA ALA A 537 -31.86 -6.09 -5.84
C ALA A 537 -33.14 -5.43 -5.30
N THR A 538 -34.27 -6.10 -5.49
CA THR A 538 -35.60 -5.63 -5.09
C THR A 538 -36.04 -6.33 -3.81
N LEU A 539 -36.25 -5.56 -2.73
CA LEU A 539 -36.86 -6.06 -1.51
C LEU A 539 -38.39 -5.92 -1.60
N THR A 540 -39.10 -7.04 -1.63
CA THR A 540 -40.56 -7.11 -1.62
C THR A 540 -41.06 -7.57 -0.25
N VAL A 541 -41.96 -6.79 0.37
CA VAL A 541 -42.47 -7.07 1.73
C VAL A 541 -43.95 -7.46 1.69
N LEU A 542 -44.25 -8.61 2.29
CA LEU A 542 -45.58 -9.21 2.38
C LEU A 542 -46.12 -9.12 3.82
N GLU A 543 -47.39 -8.77 3.99
CA GLU A 543 -48.06 -8.57 5.29
C GLU A 543 -49.28 -9.50 5.38
N THR A 544 -49.44 -10.20 6.50
CA THR A 544 -50.65 -11.01 6.76
C THR A 544 -51.91 -10.14 6.86
N PRO A 545 -53.11 -10.67 6.53
CA PRO A 545 -54.35 -9.92 6.62
C PRO A 545 -54.57 -9.43 8.06
N SER A 546 -54.95 -8.17 8.22
CA SER A 546 -55.32 -7.63 9.53
C SER A 546 -56.25 -6.43 9.41
N PHE A 547 -57.07 -6.21 10.44
CA PHE A 547 -58.00 -5.09 10.49
C PHE A 547 -57.25 -3.75 10.60
N GLN A 548 -57.66 -2.75 9.81
CA GLN A 548 -57.08 -1.40 9.89
C GLN A 548 -57.53 -0.65 11.17
N ARG A 549 -58.70 -0.99 11.69
CA ARG A 549 -59.28 -0.49 12.96
C ARG A 549 -59.98 -1.66 13.66
N PRO A 550 -60.23 -1.60 14.99
CA PRO A 550 -61.15 -2.52 15.64
C PRO A 550 -62.49 -2.56 14.91
N LEU A 551 -63.14 -3.73 14.90
CA LEU A 551 -64.51 -3.84 14.43
C LEU A 551 -65.46 -3.24 15.47
N GLU A 552 -66.47 -2.51 15.01
CA GLU A 552 -67.40 -1.78 15.86
C GLU A 552 -68.82 -2.34 15.68
N ASP A 553 -69.45 -2.74 16.79
CA ASP A 553 -70.86 -3.13 16.83
C ASP A 553 -71.78 -1.97 16.39
N ARG A 554 -72.92 -2.31 15.79
CA ARG A 554 -73.82 -1.34 15.17
C ARG A 554 -75.26 -1.53 15.65
N ASN A 555 -75.82 -0.43 16.16
CA ASN A 555 -77.22 -0.32 16.56
C ASN A 555 -77.90 0.63 15.58
N VAL A 556 -79.00 0.19 14.96
CA VAL A 556 -79.65 0.88 13.82
C VAL A 556 -81.16 0.83 14.05
N ALA A 557 -81.89 1.92 13.80
CA ALA A 557 -83.35 1.87 13.95
C ALA A 557 -84.00 1.11 12.79
N ARG A 558 -85.13 0.45 13.04
CA ARG A 558 -85.89 -0.24 11.99
C ARG A 558 -86.21 0.71 10.83
N GLY A 559 -85.81 0.33 9.61
CA GLY A 559 -85.98 1.11 8.38
C GLY A 559 -84.77 1.98 8.00
N GLU A 560 -83.79 2.18 8.88
CA GLU A 560 -82.53 2.85 8.54
C GLU A 560 -81.58 1.92 7.76
N THR A 561 -80.47 2.47 7.28
CA THR A 561 -79.42 1.70 6.57
C THR A 561 -78.26 1.36 7.51
N ALA A 562 -78.00 0.08 7.72
CA ALA A 562 -76.83 -0.39 8.45
C ALA A 562 -75.59 -0.43 7.54
N VAL A 563 -74.42 -0.05 8.06
CA VAL A 563 -73.13 -0.16 7.36
C VAL A 563 -72.13 -0.85 8.29
N LEU A 564 -71.78 -2.08 7.98
CA LEU A 564 -70.81 -2.89 8.73
C LEU A 564 -69.44 -2.75 8.05
N GLN A 565 -68.43 -2.32 8.80
CA GLN A 565 -67.11 -1.96 8.26
C GLN A 565 -66.04 -2.99 8.62
N CYS A 566 -65.51 -3.68 7.63
CA CYS A 566 -64.38 -4.61 7.73
C CYS A 566 -63.20 -4.09 6.88
N ILE A 567 -62.63 -2.96 7.29
CA ILE A 567 -61.51 -2.33 6.55
C ILE A 567 -60.22 -3.12 6.81
N ALA A 568 -59.61 -3.63 5.75
CA ALA A 568 -58.56 -4.64 5.80
C ALA A 568 -57.25 -4.14 5.18
N ARG A 569 -56.12 -4.47 5.82
CA ARG A 569 -54.77 -4.31 5.25
C ARG A 569 -54.07 -5.67 5.10
N GLY A 570 -53.08 -5.72 4.23
CA GLY A 570 -52.27 -6.90 3.95
C GLY A 570 -51.58 -6.79 2.58
N SER A 571 -50.50 -7.54 2.40
CA SER A 571 -49.72 -7.60 1.16
C SER A 571 -49.41 -9.07 0.85
N PRO A 572 -49.95 -9.69 -0.23
CA PRO A 572 -50.89 -9.11 -1.19
C PRO A 572 -52.23 -8.70 -0.56
N ALA A 573 -52.98 -7.83 -1.23
CA ALA A 573 -54.27 -7.35 -0.75
C ALA A 573 -55.24 -8.51 -0.43
N PRO A 574 -55.87 -8.54 0.75
CA PRO A 574 -56.69 -9.67 1.16
C PRO A 574 -58.05 -9.71 0.45
N ARG A 575 -58.54 -10.93 0.18
CA ARG A 575 -59.91 -11.18 -0.28
C ARG A 575 -60.83 -11.35 0.92
N LEU A 576 -61.99 -10.71 0.89
CA LEU A 576 -62.97 -10.71 1.99
C LEU A 576 -64.20 -11.55 1.65
N ASN A 577 -64.67 -12.29 2.65
CA ASN A 577 -65.92 -13.04 2.65
C ASN A 577 -66.70 -12.74 3.94
N TRP A 578 -68.03 -12.73 3.86
CA TRP A 578 -68.92 -12.44 5.00
C TRP A 578 -69.83 -13.62 5.31
N THR A 579 -70.10 -13.81 6.59
CA THR A 579 -70.98 -14.83 7.15
C THR A 579 -71.87 -14.20 8.22
N LYS A 580 -73.08 -14.72 8.44
CA LYS A 580 -74.02 -14.25 9.46
C LYS A 580 -74.44 -15.43 10.34
N ASP A 581 -74.38 -15.24 11.66
CA ASP A 581 -74.74 -16.25 12.66
C ASP A 581 -74.05 -17.60 12.40
N ASP A 582 -72.75 -17.50 12.06
CA ASP A 582 -71.82 -18.57 11.69
C ASP A 582 -72.22 -19.41 10.44
N ALA A 583 -73.21 -18.95 9.66
CA ALA A 583 -73.62 -19.50 8.36
C ALA A 583 -73.22 -18.59 7.17
N PRO A 584 -73.21 -19.09 5.92
CA PRO A 584 -73.03 -18.27 4.72
C PRO A 584 -74.04 -17.11 4.67
N LEU A 585 -73.58 -15.89 4.36
CA LEU A 585 -74.47 -14.73 4.29
C LEU A 585 -75.45 -14.88 3.11
N VAL A 586 -76.74 -15.01 3.43
CA VAL A 586 -77.82 -15.05 2.43
C VAL A 586 -78.10 -13.63 1.95
N LEU A 587 -77.65 -13.33 0.73
CA LEU A 587 -77.83 -12.01 0.11
C LEU A 587 -79.28 -11.82 -0.38
N THR A 588 -79.75 -10.59 -0.27
CA THR A 588 -81.06 -10.14 -0.79
C THR A 588 -80.87 -8.79 -1.49
N GLU A 589 -81.90 -8.29 -2.18
CA GLU A 589 -81.88 -6.96 -2.83
C GLU A 589 -81.63 -5.77 -1.87
N ARG A 590 -81.67 -6.00 -0.55
CA ARG A 590 -81.31 -5.02 0.49
C ARG A 590 -79.82 -5.02 0.87
N HIS A 591 -79.05 -6.03 0.45
CA HIS A 591 -77.63 -6.22 0.81
C HIS A 591 -76.71 -5.75 -0.33
N PHE A 592 -75.80 -4.81 -0.05
CA PHE A 592 -74.83 -4.27 -1.01
C PHE A 592 -73.41 -4.35 -0.47
N PHE A 593 -72.45 -4.70 -1.34
CA PHE A 593 -71.03 -4.63 -1.02
C PHE A 593 -70.38 -3.40 -1.66
N ALA A 594 -69.50 -2.73 -0.91
CA ALA A 594 -68.66 -1.65 -1.42
C ALA A 594 -67.20 -1.82 -0.97
N ALA A 595 -66.29 -1.05 -1.59
CA ALA A 595 -64.85 -1.06 -1.33
C ALA A 595 -64.21 -2.47 -1.33
N ALA A 596 -64.43 -3.24 -2.40
CA ALA A 596 -63.95 -4.62 -2.54
C ALA A 596 -64.36 -5.53 -1.36
N ASN A 597 -65.67 -5.52 -1.04
CA ASN A 597 -66.31 -6.24 0.07
C ASN A 597 -65.87 -5.81 1.49
N GLN A 598 -65.13 -4.71 1.66
CA GLN A 598 -64.78 -4.17 2.98
C GLN A 598 -65.95 -3.46 3.68
N LEU A 599 -67.00 -3.09 2.93
CA LEU A 599 -68.24 -2.55 3.47
C LEU A 599 -69.39 -3.47 3.10
N LEU A 600 -70.15 -3.91 4.09
CA LEU A 600 -71.45 -4.56 3.92
C LEU A 600 -72.55 -3.58 4.35
N ILE A 601 -73.41 -3.21 3.40
CA ILE A 601 -74.48 -2.24 3.55
C ILE A 601 -75.82 -2.99 3.51
N ILE A 602 -76.71 -2.72 4.48
CA ILE A 602 -78.03 -3.32 4.57
C ILE A 602 -79.08 -2.20 4.65
N VAL A 603 -79.86 -2.04 3.58
CA VAL A 603 -80.93 -1.01 3.48
C VAL A 603 -82.22 -1.55 4.10
N ASP A 604 -83.06 -0.65 4.65
CA ASP A 604 -84.32 -1.00 5.34
C ASP A 604 -84.09 -2.10 6.41
N ALA A 605 -83.32 -1.76 7.44
CA ALA A 605 -82.91 -2.70 8.47
C ALA A 605 -84.12 -3.28 9.23
N SER A 606 -84.21 -4.60 9.29
CA SER A 606 -85.30 -5.36 9.89
C SER A 606 -84.82 -6.21 11.08
N PRO A 607 -85.71 -6.65 12.00
CA PRO A 607 -85.32 -7.51 13.10
C PRO A 607 -84.69 -8.86 12.70
N ALA A 608 -84.86 -9.31 11.45
CA ALA A 608 -84.22 -10.52 10.92
C ALA A 608 -82.75 -10.29 10.48
N ASP A 609 -82.38 -9.03 10.21
CA ASP A 609 -81.00 -8.65 9.89
C ASP A 609 -80.14 -8.53 11.16
N ALA A 610 -80.74 -8.40 12.34
CA ALA A 610 -79.99 -8.45 13.60
C ALA A 610 -79.26 -9.81 13.76
N GLY A 611 -78.03 -9.79 14.28
CA GLY A 611 -77.19 -10.99 14.40
C GLY A 611 -75.69 -10.70 14.43
N LYS A 612 -74.90 -11.77 14.46
CA LYS A 612 -73.44 -11.77 14.50
C LYS A 612 -72.89 -11.90 13.07
N TYR A 613 -72.43 -10.79 12.51
CA TYR A 613 -71.75 -10.78 11.20
C TYR A 613 -70.27 -11.05 11.40
N MET A 614 -69.74 -12.08 10.74
CA MET A 614 -68.34 -12.48 10.80
C MET A 614 -67.68 -12.21 9.46
N CYS A 615 -66.71 -11.28 9.44
CA CYS A 615 -65.86 -11.00 8.31
C CYS A 615 -64.62 -11.90 8.35
N ILE A 616 -64.30 -12.51 7.20
CA ILE A 616 -63.17 -13.42 7.01
C ILE A 616 -62.31 -12.85 5.89
N MET A 617 -61.06 -12.49 6.18
CA MET A 617 -60.13 -11.91 5.21
C MET A 617 -58.92 -12.84 4.99
N SER A 618 -58.52 -13.08 3.74
CA SER A 618 -57.45 -14.02 3.42
C SER A 618 -56.51 -13.55 2.30
N ASN A 619 -55.22 -13.83 2.44
CA ASN A 619 -54.22 -13.69 1.38
C ASN A 619 -53.27 -14.91 1.38
N THR A 620 -52.20 -14.86 0.58
CA THR A 620 -51.24 -15.97 0.45
C THR A 620 -50.44 -16.29 1.71
N LEU A 621 -50.45 -15.42 2.73
CA LEU A 621 -49.76 -15.63 4.01
C LEU A 621 -50.68 -16.12 5.15
N GLY A 622 -52.00 -16.06 5.01
CA GLY A 622 -52.91 -16.45 6.09
C GLY A 622 -54.35 -16.00 5.94
N THR A 623 -55.14 -16.22 6.99
CA THR A 623 -56.56 -15.83 7.09
C THR A 623 -56.85 -15.31 8.48
N GLU A 624 -57.47 -14.14 8.56
CA GLU A 624 -57.86 -13.46 9.80
C GLU A 624 -59.39 -13.32 9.86
N ARG A 625 -59.96 -13.30 11.07
CA ARG A 625 -61.42 -13.29 11.29
C ARG A 625 -61.82 -12.35 12.43
N GLY A 626 -62.97 -11.71 12.28
CA GLY A 626 -63.51 -10.80 13.28
C GLY A 626 -65.01 -10.58 13.07
N HIS A 627 -65.71 -10.24 14.15
CA HIS A 627 -67.17 -10.13 14.15
C HIS A 627 -67.66 -8.72 14.51
N ILE A 628 -68.89 -8.44 14.08
CA ILE A 628 -69.68 -7.25 14.36
C ILE A 628 -71.08 -7.75 14.76
N TYR A 629 -71.60 -7.33 15.90
CA TYR A 629 -73.01 -7.48 16.23
C TYR A 629 -73.81 -6.34 15.62
N LEU A 630 -74.83 -6.68 14.83
CA LEU A 630 -75.86 -5.76 14.38
C LEU A 630 -77.09 -5.94 15.26
N SER A 631 -77.55 -4.88 15.93
CA SER A 631 -78.86 -4.84 16.58
C SER A 631 -79.78 -3.84 15.87
N VAL A 632 -81.06 -4.20 15.78
CA VAL A 632 -82.09 -3.37 15.13
C VAL A 632 -83.13 -2.96 16.18
N SER A 633 -83.17 -1.68 16.51
CA SER A 633 -84.09 -1.13 17.52
C SER A 633 -85.47 -0.81 16.93
N PRO A 634 -86.55 -0.89 17.73
CA PRO A 634 -87.86 -0.39 17.31
C PRO A 634 -87.80 1.12 17.03
N SER A 635 -88.42 1.56 15.93
CA SER A 635 -88.54 2.98 15.58
C SER A 635 -89.40 3.71 16.62
N ALA A 636 -88.79 4.61 17.40
CA ALA A 636 -89.51 5.42 18.38
C ALA A 636 -90.08 6.70 17.73
N ASN A 637 -91.41 6.82 17.71
CA ASN A 637 -92.24 8.02 17.48
C ASN A 637 -93.72 7.56 17.53
N CYS A 638 -94.73 8.32 17.96
CA CYS A 638 -94.83 9.67 18.53
C CYS A 638 -96.12 9.73 19.38
N ASP A 639 -96.30 10.77 20.22
CA ASP A 639 -97.64 11.31 20.55
C ASP A 639 -97.51 12.76 21.14
N PRO A 640 -98.59 13.58 21.20
CA PRO A 640 -98.46 14.99 20.80
C PRO A 640 -98.60 16.09 21.89
N VAL A 641 -97.90 17.20 21.62
CA VAL A 641 -98.27 18.62 21.80
C VAL A 641 -99.05 19.06 23.05
N THR A 642 -98.38 19.88 23.88
CA THR A 642 -98.92 21.17 24.34
C THR A 642 -97.89 22.28 24.13
N SER A 643 -98.32 23.45 23.68
CA SER A 643 -97.45 24.59 23.34
C SER A 643 -97.52 25.71 24.38
N ILE A 644 -96.46 26.51 24.48
CA ILE A 644 -96.51 27.99 24.53
C ILE A 644 -95.09 28.55 24.25
N TYR A 645 -95.05 29.77 23.72
CA TYR A 645 -93.91 30.43 23.09
C TYR A 645 -92.72 30.80 23.99
N SER A 646 -91.51 30.61 23.46
CA SER A 646 -90.53 31.70 23.31
C SER A 646 -89.69 31.49 22.04
N GLN A 647 -89.08 32.54 21.51
CA GLN A 647 -88.46 32.56 20.17
C GLN A 647 -86.96 32.24 20.17
N ASP A 648 -86.47 31.86 18.98
CA ASP A 648 -85.08 31.94 18.46
C ASP A 648 -83.96 31.16 19.20
N GLY A 649 -83.01 30.48 18.52
CA GLY A 649 -82.93 30.22 17.08
C GLY A 649 -81.67 29.43 16.67
N TRP A 650 -81.87 28.35 15.92
CA TRP A 650 -80.93 27.69 14.99
C TRP A 650 -79.47 27.43 15.42
N THR A 651 -79.18 26.23 15.91
CA THR A 651 -77.83 25.64 15.88
C THR A 651 -77.56 24.97 14.52
N THR A 652 -76.89 25.67 13.61
CA THR A 652 -76.65 25.20 12.24
C THR A 652 -75.63 24.07 12.18
N VAL A 653 -76.06 22.84 11.87
CA VAL A 653 -75.17 21.73 11.52
C VAL A 653 -74.64 21.96 10.10
N GLY A 654 -73.40 22.43 9.99
CA GLY A 654 -72.73 22.69 8.71
C GLY A 654 -72.29 21.41 8.01
N ILE A 655 -73.12 20.87 7.12
CA ILE A 655 -72.75 19.75 6.25
C ILE A 655 -71.72 20.22 5.21
N VAL A 656 -70.51 19.66 5.24
CA VAL A 656 -69.49 19.89 4.21
C VAL A 656 -69.62 18.83 3.12
N VAL A 657 -70.27 19.19 1.99
CA VAL A 657 -70.37 18.32 0.82
C VAL A 657 -69.17 18.57 -0.11
N MET A 658 -68.20 17.66 -0.11
CA MET A 658 -67.10 17.64 -1.09
C MET A 658 -67.52 16.83 -2.32
N VAL A 659 -67.93 17.49 -3.39
CA VAL A 659 -68.19 16.84 -4.69
C VAL A 659 -66.89 16.72 -5.47
N VAL A 660 -66.33 15.52 -5.57
CA VAL A 660 -65.14 15.23 -6.38
C VAL A 660 -65.58 14.60 -7.70
N VAL A 661 -65.51 15.35 -8.81
CA VAL A 661 -65.76 14.84 -10.17
C VAL A 661 -64.43 14.53 -10.83
N CYS A 662 -64.07 13.24 -10.90
CA CYS A 662 -62.91 12.78 -11.67
C CYS A 662 -63.33 12.32 -13.06
N CYS A 663 -63.27 13.20 -14.06
CA CYS A 663 -63.30 12.81 -15.46
C CYS A 663 -61.88 12.43 -15.92
N VAL A 664 -61.66 11.16 -16.25
CA VAL A 664 -60.38 10.70 -16.82
C VAL A 664 -60.44 10.81 -18.35
N VAL A 665 -59.62 11.71 -18.89
CA VAL A 665 -59.23 11.75 -20.32
C VAL A 665 -57.71 11.85 -20.37
N GLY A 666 -57.10 11.31 -21.42
CA GLY A 666 -55.66 10.98 -21.44
C GLY A 666 -54.70 12.16 -21.28
N THR A 667 -53.58 11.87 -20.59
CA THR A 667 -52.32 12.63 -20.49
C THR A 667 -52.34 14.02 -19.81
N SER A 668 -51.59 14.07 -18.70
CA SER A 668 -50.84 15.22 -18.16
C SER A 668 -51.54 16.29 -17.32
N LEU A 669 -51.10 16.36 -16.05
CA LEU A 669 -51.14 17.47 -15.09
C LEU A 669 -52.53 17.96 -14.60
N VAL A 670 -52.76 17.78 -13.29
CA VAL A 670 -53.85 18.39 -12.53
C VAL A 670 -53.31 19.52 -11.66
N TRP A 671 -53.82 20.73 -11.81
CA TRP A 671 -53.65 21.81 -10.84
C TRP A 671 -54.73 21.72 -9.76
N VAL A 672 -54.35 21.77 -8.49
CA VAL A 672 -55.29 21.84 -7.36
C VAL A 672 -55.33 23.28 -6.85
N MET A 673 -56.41 24.01 -7.15
CA MET A 673 -56.72 25.25 -6.43
C MET A 673 -57.42 24.91 -5.10
N VAL A 674 -56.86 25.39 -3.99
CA VAL A 674 -57.51 25.35 -2.68
C VAL A 674 -58.09 26.74 -2.39
N ILE A 675 -59.41 26.88 -2.47
CA ILE A 675 -60.10 28.10 -2.06
C ILE A 675 -60.45 27.97 -0.57
N TYR A 676 -59.81 28.79 0.26
CA TYR A 676 -60.06 28.85 1.70
C TYR A 676 -60.81 30.14 2.06
N HIS A 677 -62.02 30.01 2.62
CA HIS A 677 -62.84 31.17 2.97
C HIS A 677 -63.06 31.25 4.49
N MET A 678 -62.25 32.07 5.17
CA MET A 678 -62.51 32.43 6.56
C MET A 678 -63.73 33.35 6.66
N ARG A 679 -64.48 33.22 7.76
CA ARG A 679 -65.50 34.20 8.18
C ARG A 679 -65.20 34.66 9.60
N ARG A 680 -64.68 35.88 9.71
CA ARG A 680 -64.25 36.51 10.97
C ARG A 680 -65.49 36.99 11.76
N LYS A 681 -65.40 37.01 13.09
CA LYS A 681 -66.29 37.77 13.98
C LYS A 681 -65.52 38.93 14.62
N SER A 682 -66.17 40.08 14.69
CA SER A 682 -65.99 41.20 15.62
C SER A 682 -67.36 41.36 16.36
N GLU A 683 -67.62 42.23 17.33
CA GLU A 683 -67.03 43.43 17.96
C GLU A 683 -66.90 43.20 19.50
N ASP A 684 -66.28 43.99 20.40
CA ASP A 684 -65.36 45.16 20.41
C ASP A 684 -64.88 45.36 21.90
N TYR A 685 -64.37 46.54 22.29
CA TYR A 685 -63.92 47.04 23.62
C TYR A 685 -62.49 46.66 24.06
N SER A 686 -61.59 47.61 24.40
CA SER A 686 -61.67 49.09 24.29
C SER A 686 -60.28 49.76 24.29
N ILE A 687 -60.23 51.04 23.88
CA ILE A 687 -59.00 51.79 23.49
C ILE A 687 -58.48 52.71 24.61
N THR A 688 -57.15 52.86 24.73
CA THR A 688 -56.36 54.08 25.09
C THR A 688 -54.86 53.68 25.18
N ASN A 689 -53.85 54.48 24.85
CA ASN A 689 -53.78 55.77 24.13
C ASN A 689 -52.42 55.91 23.38
N THR A 690 -52.15 57.06 22.73
CA THR A 690 -50.93 57.39 21.95
C THR A 690 -49.68 57.64 22.85
N ASP A 691 -48.42 57.73 22.40
CA ASP A 691 -47.78 58.53 21.32
C ASP A 691 -46.48 57.90 20.73
N GLU A 692 -45.86 58.59 19.76
CA GLU A 692 -44.58 58.25 19.10
C GLU A 692 -43.33 58.65 19.92
N MET A 693 -42.15 58.02 19.72
CA MET A 693 -41.05 58.54 18.85
C MET A 693 -39.65 57.93 19.12
N ASN A 694 -38.91 57.64 18.03
CA ASN A 694 -37.44 57.55 17.87
C ASN A 694 -36.55 56.42 18.48
N LEU A 695 -35.61 56.04 17.61
CA LEU A 695 -34.38 55.21 17.73
C LEU A 695 -33.14 56.10 18.12
N PRO A 696 -31.87 55.61 18.16
CA PRO A 696 -31.30 54.23 18.15
C PRO A 696 -30.21 53.97 19.24
N ALA A 697 -29.71 52.71 19.36
CA ALA A 697 -28.27 52.35 19.24
C ALA A 697 -27.92 50.86 19.61
N ASP A 698 -27.31 50.16 18.66
CA ASP A 698 -26.07 49.34 18.73
C ASP A 698 -25.88 47.97 19.47
N ILE A 699 -26.03 46.89 18.67
CA ILE A 699 -25.14 45.70 18.44
C ILE A 699 -24.79 44.69 19.61
N PRO A 700 -24.10 43.52 19.42
CA PRO A 700 -24.78 42.22 19.68
C PRO A 700 -24.04 41.11 20.47
N SER A 701 -24.80 40.03 20.75
CA SER A 701 -24.45 38.59 20.93
C SER A 701 -22.99 38.09 21.05
N TYR A 702 -22.74 37.15 21.98
CA TYR A 702 -22.07 35.86 21.68
C TYR A 702 -22.14 34.76 22.79
N LEU A 703 -22.26 33.49 22.32
CA LEU A 703 -21.68 32.20 22.80
C LEU A 703 -21.79 31.68 24.27
N SER A 704 -22.10 30.36 24.35
CA SER A 704 -21.49 29.33 25.24
C SER A 704 -21.79 29.34 26.77
N SER A 705 -21.43 28.32 27.57
CA SER A 705 -21.52 26.83 27.43
C SER A 705 -21.19 26.14 28.78
N GLN A 706 -21.49 24.84 28.92
CA GLN A 706 -21.10 23.94 30.03
C GLN A 706 -21.67 24.25 31.44
N GLY A 707 -21.53 23.29 32.36
CA GLY A 707 -21.93 23.35 33.77
C GLY A 707 -22.42 21.99 34.32
N THR A 708 -21.78 21.46 35.36
CA THR A 708 -22.08 20.15 35.99
C THR A 708 -22.46 20.28 37.47
N LEU A 709 -23.10 19.22 38.02
CA LEU A 709 -23.41 18.99 39.45
C LEU A 709 -24.47 19.97 40.03
N SER A 710 -25.41 19.58 40.89
CA SER A 710 -25.33 18.63 42.00
C SER A 710 -26.70 18.04 42.43
N GLU A 711 -26.68 17.04 43.31
CA GLU A 711 -27.84 16.42 44.01
C GLU A 711 -28.15 17.18 45.33
N PRO A 712 -29.33 17.02 45.99
CA PRO A 712 -29.55 15.88 46.91
C PRO A 712 -31.01 15.37 47.13
N GLN A 713 -31.16 14.04 47.35
CA GLN A 713 -32.14 13.32 48.22
C GLN A 713 -33.67 13.60 48.11
N GLU A 714 -34.62 12.77 48.58
CA GLU A 714 -34.66 11.57 49.45
C GLU A 714 -35.90 10.68 49.11
N GLY A 715 -35.97 9.38 49.49
CA GLY A 715 -37.27 8.66 49.53
C GLY A 715 -37.36 7.13 49.31
N TYR A 716 -37.11 6.32 50.36
CA TYR A 716 -37.70 4.98 50.68
C TYR A 716 -38.31 4.04 49.61
N SER A 717 -37.85 2.77 49.57
CA SER A 717 -38.49 1.60 50.25
C SER A 717 -37.85 0.24 49.87
N ASN A 718 -38.28 -0.86 50.52
CA ASN A 718 -37.52 -2.12 50.68
C ASN A 718 -38.06 -3.35 49.91
N SER A 719 -37.30 -4.47 50.01
CA SER A 719 -37.66 -5.91 49.92
C SER A 719 -37.36 -6.65 48.60
N GLU A 720 -37.15 -7.98 48.57
CA GLU A 720 -36.41 -8.93 49.45
C GLU A 720 -36.40 -10.34 48.75
N ASN A 721 -35.45 -11.23 49.09
CA ASN A 721 -35.38 -12.66 48.68
C ASN A 721 -35.14 -12.97 47.17
N GLY A 722 -34.48 -14.07 46.77
CA GLY A 722 -33.65 -15.03 47.53
C GLY A 722 -33.56 -16.43 46.87
N SER A 723 -32.34 -17.02 46.82
CA SER A 723 -31.99 -18.48 46.83
C SER A 723 -32.63 -19.45 45.81
N HIS A 724 -32.14 -20.68 45.53
CA HIS A 724 -30.89 -21.42 45.79
C HIS A 724 -30.71 -22.56 44.74
N GLN A 725 -29.49 -23.12 44.64
CA GLN A 725 -29.10 -24.53 44.31
C GLN A 725 -29.74 -25.27 43.11
N GLN A 726 -29.00 -25.80 42.12
CA GLN A 726 -27.86 -26.77 42.14
C GLN A 726 -28.29 -28.23 42.34
N LEU A 727 -28.01 -29.09 41.34
CA LEU A 727 -27.82 -30.54 41.50
C LEU A 727 -26.99 -31.12 40.33
N MET A 728 -26.03 -31.99 40.65
CA MET A 728 -25.24 -32.87 39.76
C MET A 728 -25.42 -34.32 40.29
N PRO A 729 -25.02 -35.38 39.56
CA PRO A 729 -23.73 -36.02 39.94
C PRO A 729 -22.97 -36.83 38.85
N SER A 730 -21.64 -36.90 39.02
CA SER A 730 -20.75 -38.08 38.78
C SER A 730 -20.56 -38.62 37.33
N HIS A 731 -19.43 -39.23 36.91
CA HIS A 731 -18.11 -39.61 37.51
C HIS A 731 -16.98 -39.14 36.55
N ALA A 732 -15.75 -38.73 36.94
CA ALA A 732 -14.66 -39.37 37.71
C ALA A 732 -13.98 -40.55 36.94
N ASN A 733 -12.65 -40.68 36.75
CA ASN A 733 -11.41 -40.02 37.26
C ASN A 733 -10.47 -39.68 36.06
N GLY A 734 -9.34 -38.94 36.08
CA GLY A 734 -8.24 -38.67 37.05
C GLY A 734 -6.91 -39.20 36.43
N TYR A 735 -5.70 -38.65 36.56
CA TYR A 735 -5.03 -37.73 37.52
C TYR A 735 -4.04 -36.80 36.72
N VAL A 736 -3.83 -35.48 36.99
CA VAL A 736 -3.20 -34.79 38.16
C VAL A 736 -1.66 -34.90 38.14
N HIS A 737 -0.80 -33.87 38.31
CA HIS A 737 -0.86 -32.45 38.80
C HIS A 737 0.36 -31.65 38.21
N LYS A 738 0.66 -30.34 38.41
CA LYS A 738 0.08 -29.16 39.09
C LYS A 738 0.74 -27.84 38.58
N GLY A 739 0.00 -26.72 38.58
CA GLY A 739 0.49 -25.38 38.99
C GLY A 739 1.13 -24.45 37.93
N THR A 740 0.93 -23.13 37.97
CA THR A 740 0.08 -22.28 38.86
C THR A 740 -0.31 -20.96 38.17
N ASP A 741 -1.51 -20.48 38.54
CA ASP A 741 -2.00 -19.10 38.61
C ASP A 741 -1.97 -18.19 37.35
N GLY A 742 -3.07 -17.48 37.14
CA GLY A 742 -3.29 -16.60 35.99
C GLY A 742 -3.56 -15.14 36.37
N GLY A 743 -3.69 -14.28 35.35
CA GLY A 743 -4.02 -12.86 35.51
C GLY A 743 -3.91 -12.10 34.19
N PRO A 744 -5.02 -11.65 33.57
CA PRO A 744 -4.99 -10.92 32.30
C PRO A 744 -5.21 -9.40 32.47
N GLY A 745 -4.30 -8.60 31.90
CA GLY A 745 -4.49 -7.17 31.63
C GLY A 745 -3.29 -6.28 32.04
N PRO A 746 -3.28 -4.99 31.62
CA PRO A 746 -4.22 -4.31 30.73
C PRO A 746 -3.60 -3.96 29.35
N LEU A 747 -4.39 -3.33 28.47
CA LEU A 747 -3.86 -2.58 27.33
C LEU A 747 -3.08 -1.36 27.83
N VAL A 748 -1.95 -1.05 27.21
CA VAL A 748 -1.31 0.28 27.32
C VAL A 748 -1.68 1.08 26.08
N ILE A 749 -2.65 1.98 26.24
CA ILE A 749 -2.91 3.07 25.30
C ILE A 749 -2.10 4.27 25.79
N CYS A 750 -1.17 4.78 24.97
CA CYS A 750 -0.42 5.98 25.33
C CYS A 750 -1.29 7.23 25.12
N SER A 751 -1.60 7.92 26.22
CA SER A 751 -2.34 9.19 26.23
C SER A 751 -1.41 10.40 26.16
N ASP A 752 -1.73 11.32 25.25
CA ASP A 752 -1.57 12.79 25.28
C ASP A 752 -0.33 13.44 25.91
N CYS A 753 0.34 14.28 25.10
CA CYS A 753 1.37 15.22 25.54
C CYS A 753 0.76 16.57 25.95
N TYR A 754 0.90 16.93 27.23
CA TYR A 754 0.73 18.28 27.81
C TYR A 754 1.76 18.39 28.97
N ASP A 755 2.42 19.51 29.31
CA ASP A 755 2.25 20.91 28.87
C ASP A 755 3.52 21.77 29.15
N ASN A 756 3.58 22.99 28.57
CA ASN A 756 4.39 24.17 28.95
C ASN A 756 5.95 24.13 28.89
N ALA A 757 6.69 25.26 28.75
CA ALA A 757 6.44 26.59 28.13
C ALA A 757 7.75 27.45 28.16
N ASN A 758 7.71 28.63 27.49
CA ASN A 758 8.57 29.82 27.69
C ASN A 758 10.03 29.79 27.14
N ILE A 759 10.63 30.88 26.61
CA ILE A 759 10.16 32.27 26.38
C ILE A 759 10.92 32.95 25.19
N TYR A 760 10.17 33.55 24.22
CA TYR A 760 10.50 34.69 23.33
C TYR A 760 11.71 34.59 22.34
N SER A 761 11.79 35.34 21.21
CA SER A 761 11.04 36.54 20.76
C SER A 761 10.67 36.58 19.25
N ARG A 762 9.81 37.55 18.89
CA ARG A 762 9.21 37.90 17.58
C ARG A 762 10.27 38.34 16.53
N THR A 763 10.03 38.41 15.20
CA THR A 763 8.89 38.93 14.39
C THR A 763 8.69 38.15 13.07
N ARG A 764 7.46 37.90 12.56
CA ARG A 764 6.59 38.76 11.70
C ARG A 764 7.27 39.24 10.39
N GLU A 765 6.66 39.23 9.19
CA GLU A 765 5.27 38.89 8.79
C GLU A 765 5.05 38.60 7.28
N TYR A 766 3.91 37.96 6.96
CA TYR A 766 3.14 37.88 5.69
C TYR A 766 3.78 37.62 4.29
N CYS A 767 3.20 36.62 3.61
CA CYS A 767 3.03 36.59 2.15
C CYS A 767 1.83 37.47 1.73
N PRO A 768 1.83 37.98 0.48
CA PRO A 768 0.59 38.27 -0.25
C PRO A 768 0.45 37.43 -1.53
N TYR A 769 -0.78 37.38 -2.07
CA TYR A 769 -1.16 36.67 -3.29
C TYR A 769 -1.44 37.66 -4.44
N ALA A 770 -1.19 37.19 -5.67
CA ALA A 770 -1.99 37.44 -6.88
C ALA A 770 -1.78 38.69 -7.78
N TYR A 771 -2.25 38.46 -9.02
CA TYR A 771 -2.64 39.32 -10.14
C TYR A 771 -1.62 39.87 -11.15
N LEU A 772 -2.07 39.78 -12.41
CA LEU A 772 -1.53 40.35 -13.64
C LEU A 772 -2.20 41.70 -13.91
N THR A 773 -1.44 42.68 -14.41
CA THR A 773 -1.91 43.72 -15.33
C THR A 773 -0.74 44.14 -16.22
N GLU A 774 -1.03 44.48 -17.47
CA GLU A 774 -0.11 45.16 -18.39
C GLU A 774 -0.06 46.66 -18.07
N ASP A 775 1.04 47.33 -18.38
CA ASP A 775 1.02 48.59 -19.17
C ASP A 775 2.45 49.00 -19.59
N ASP A 776 2.59 49.45 -20.84
CA ASP A 776 3.75 50.11 -21.44
C ASP A 776 3.64 51.64 -21.20
N PRO A 777 4.68 52.50 -21.38
CA PRO A 777 4.76 53.19 -22.67
C PRO A 777 6.11 53.86 -23.11
N LEU A 778 6.21 54.09 -24.44
CA LEU A 778 6.90 55.19 -25.16
C LEU A 778 8.45 55.24 -25.27
N VAL A 779 9.10 55.74 -26.35
CA VAL A 779 8.75 55.78 -27.81
C VAL A 779 9.93 56.24 -28.71
N SER A 780 10.08 55.66 -29.91
CA SER A 780 10.79 56.22 -31.11
C SER A 780 12.32 56.49 -31.02
N GLN A 781 13.12 56.74 -32.08
CA GLN A 781 12.89 57.12 -33.51
C GLN A 781 13.95 56.49 -34.47
N ILE A 782 13.58 56.29 -35.76
CA ILE A 782 14.41 56.42 -37.00
C ILE A 782 15.62 55.44 -37.16
N SER A 783 15.97 54.89 -38.34
CA SER A 783 15.69 55.26 -39.74
C SER A 783 15.30 54.08 -40.64
N ARG A 784 14.82 54.41 -41.85
CA ARG A 784 14.85 53.53 -43.04
C ARG A 784 16.18 53.71 -43.78
N ASP A 785 16.65 52.68 -44.49
CA ASP A 785 16.60 52.53 -45.97
C ASP A 785 17.49 51.32 -46.37
N GLY A 786 17.56 50.92 -47.64
CA GLY A 786 18.26 49.68 -48.02
C GLY A 786 18.78 49.57 -49.46
N HIS A 787 19.55 48.51 -49.70
CA HIS A 787 19.94 47.94 -51.00
C HIS A 787 19.92 46.40 -50.85
N GLN A 788 19.52 45.54 -51.80
CA GLN A 788 19.61 45.51 -53.28
C GLN A 788 20.97 44.95 -53.79
N SER A 789 20.92 43.76 -54.43
CA SER A 789 21.95 43.15 -55.31
C SER A 789 23.34 42.80 -54.70
N SER A 790 24.13 41.83 -55.20
CA SER A 790 23.95 40.70 -56.15
C SER A 790 25.17 39.76 -56.11
N HIS A 791 25.23 38.76 -57.02
CA HIS A 791 26.34 37.82 -57.33
C HIS A 791 26.40 36.54 -56.46
N GLN A 792 26.37 35.32 -57.01
CA GLN A 792 27.24 34.59 -57.99
C GLN A 792 28.49 34.00 -57.33
N GLU A 793 28.92 32.76 -57.61
CA GLU A 793 28.40 31.70 -58.52
C GLU A 793 28.96 30.32 -58.15
N ARG A 794 28.41 29.24 -58.76
CA ARG A 794 29.00 27.88 -58.89
C ARG A 794 29.12 27.04 -57.59
N ASP A 795 29.25 25.70 -57.63
CA ASP A 795 29.52 24.75 -58.75
C ASP A 795 28.46 23.64 -58.93
N GLN A 796 28.64 22.80 -59.96
CA GLN A 796 27.82 21.60 -60.28
C GLN A 796 28.70 20.34 -60.46
N HIS A 797 28.09 19.15 -60.28
CA HIS A 797 28.57 17.81 -60.70
C HIS A 797 29.86 17.27 -60.01
N ALA A 798 30.15 15.96 -60.01
CA ALA A 798 29.35 14.71 -60.05
C ALA A 798 30.26 13.52 -59.65
N ASP A 799 29.67 12.33 -59.42
CA ASP A 799 30.21 10.94 -59.40
C ASP A 799 31.75 10.73 -59.38
N THR A 800 32.30 9.82 -58.55
CA THR A 800 32.24 8.37 -58.86
C THR A 800 32.80 7.43 -57.74
N ALA A 801 32.50 6.14 -57.93
CA ALA A 801 33.27 4.96 -57.51
C ALA A 801 33.03 4.33 -56.11
N LEU A 802 33.42 3.05 -56.04
CA LEU A 802 33.05 2.01 -55.07
C LEU A 802 34.26 1.07 -54.87
N GLU A 803 34.17 0.15 -53.90
CA GLU A 803 35.08 -0.99 -53.65
C GLU A 803 36.46 -0.65 -53.04
N SER A 804 37.05 -1.49 -52.17
CA SER A 804 36.57 -2.68 -51.43
C SER A 804 37.49 -2.97 -50.24
N PHE A 805 37.07 -3.83 -49.30
CA PHE A 805 37.89 -4.97 -48.86
C PHE A 805 37.05 -6.01 -48.10
N ILE A 806 37.44 -7.29 -48.19
CA ILE A 806 36.79 -8.44 -47.55
C ILE A 806 37.81 -9.18 -46.69
N SER A 807 37.37 -9.73 -45.55
CA SER A 807 38.03 -10.91 -44.95
C SER A 807 36.98 -11.91 -44.47
N GLN A 808 37.18 -13.18 -44.86
CA GLN A 808 36.60 -14.35 -44.18
C GLN A 808 37.55 -14.71 -42.99
N GLN A 809 37.42 -15.79 -42.21
CA GLN A 809 36.68 -17.04 -42.36
C GLN A 809 36.60 -17.79 -41.01
N ASN A 810 35.49 -18.47 -40.70
CA ASN A 810 35.46 -19.84 -40.14
C ASN A 810 34.02 -20.33 -39.90
N ALA A 811 33.78 -21.63 -40.10
CA ALA A 811 32.47 -22.25 -39.90
C ALA A 811 32.55 -23.77 -39.64
N SER A 812 31.69 -24.26 -38.74
CA SER A 812 31.31 -25.68 -38.57
C SER A 812 30.03 -25.70 -37.71
N VAL A 813 28.83 -25.90 -38.28
CA VAL A 813 28.25 -27.15 -38.82
C VAL A 813 27.97 -28.20 -37.74
N PHE A 814 26.69 -28.35 -37.41
CA PHE A 814 26.03 -29.63 -37.11
C PHE A 814 24.55 -29.56 -37.54
N LEU A 815 23.98 -30.69 -37.96
CA LEU A 815 22.64 -30.83 -38.54
C LEU A 815 21.92 -32.06 -37.98
N THR A 816 20.66 -31.91 -37.56
CA THR A 816 19.54 -32.90 -37.60
C THR A 816 18.29 -32.19 -37.06
N ASN A 817 17.26 -31.91 -37.87
CA ASN A 817 16.16 -32.81 -38.28
C ASN A 817 15.29 -33.35 -37.12
N HIS A 818 14.04 -32.85 -36.99
CA HIS A 818 12.83 -33.69 -37.15
C HIS A 818 11.51 -32.88 -37.14
N GLU A 819 10.75 -32.97 -38.24
CA GLU A 819 9.28 -33.02 -38.21
C GLU A 819 8.82 -34.51 -38.27
N PRO A 820 7.54 -34.80 -37.99
CA PRO A 820 6.69 -35.29 -39.09
C PRO A 820 5.23 -34.74 -39.09
N ARG A 821 4.45 -35.15 -40.12
CA ARG A 821 3.19 -34.55 -40.58
C ARG A 821 1.90 -35.12 -39.96
N LEU A 822 0.80 -34.39 -40.18
CA LEU A 822 -0.63 -34.77 -40.06
C LEU A 822 -1.01 -36.05 -40.84
N PRO A 823 -2.16 -36.67 -40.51
CA PRO A 823 -3.34 -36.56 -41.39
C PRO A 823 -4.67 -36.24 -40.66
N ALA A 824 -5.80 -36.22 -41.38
CA ALA A 824 -7.06 -35.60 -40.92
C ALA A 824 -8.37 -36.37 -41.27
N SER A 825 -9.47 -35.99 -40.60
CA SER A 825 -10.88 -36.27 -40.94
C SER A 825 -11.77 -35.21 -40.24
N GLN A 826 -12.39 -34.25 -40.95
CA GLN A 826 -13.66 -34.33 -41.69
C GLN A 826 -14.92 -34.69 -40.87
N HIS A 827 -15.82 -33.70 -40.71
CA HIS A 827 -17.26 -33.85 -40.99
C HIS A 827 -17.89 -32.47 -41.32
N TYR A 828 -19.05 -32.47 -42.00
CA TYR A 828 -19.69 -31.32 -42.67
C TYR A 828 -21.14 -31.09 -42.17
N SER A 829 -21.55 -29.81 -42.01
CA SER A 829 -22.91 -29.26 -42.30
C SER A 829 -22.96 -27.75 -41.93
N THR A 830 -22.77 -26.79 -42.85
CA THR A 830 -23.72 -26.15 -43.81
C THR A 830 -24.62 -25.03 -43.25
N GLY A 831 -24.68 -23.89 -43.97
CA GLY A 831 -25.42 -22.64 -43.66
C GLY A 831 -24.45 -21.45 -43.48
N GLU A 832 -24.08 -20.66 -44.49
CA GLU A 832 -24.87 -19.63 -45.24
C GLU A 832 -25.38 -18.47 -44.34
N MET A 833 -25.19 -17.18 -44.67
CA MET A 833 -24.54 -16.53 -45.84
C MET A 833 -23.96 -15.13 -45.48
N ASN A 834 -23.22 -14.50 -46.41
CA ASN A 834 -22.47 -13.25 -46.19
C ASN A 834 -23.29 -11.96 -46.49
N HIS A 835 -23.02 -10.83 -45.80
CA HIS A 835 -22.22 -9.69 -46.35
C HIS A 835 -22.26 -8.36 -45.56
N ILE A 836 -21.07 -7.92 -45.11
CA ILE A 836 -20.41 -6.59 -45.24
C ILE A 836 -21.26 -5.35 -45.64
N PHE A 837 -21.27 -4.25 -44.84
CA PHE A 837 -20.59 -2.95 -45.14
C PHE A 837 -20.68 -1.87 -44.03
N LEU A 838 -19.89 -0.80 -44.18
CA LEU A 838 -19.70 0.34 -43.26
C LEU A 838 -20.76 1.45 -43.44
N CYS A 839 -20.94 2.29 -42.39
CA CYS A 839 -21.06 3.77 -42.41
C CYS A 839 -21.15 4.25 -40.92
N THR A 840 -20.25 5.06 -40.35
CA THR A 840 -19.97 6.51 -40.52
C THR A 840 -21.07 7.49 -40.05
N SER A 841 -20.68 8.29 -39.05
CA SER A 841 -20.97 9.73 -38.85
C SER A 841 -22.37 10.27 -38.50
N PHE A 842 -22.39 10.97 -37.37
CA PHE A 842 -22.97 12.31 -37.14
C PHE A 842 -24.49 12.55 -36.87
N GLN A 843 -24.70 13.11 -35.67
CA GLN A 843 -25.53 14.28 -35.32
C GLN A 843 -27.01 14.18 -34.90
N SER A 844 -27.26 14.89 -33.79
CA SER A 844 -28.40 15.79 -33.52
C SER A 844 -29.74 15.24 -33.02
N ASN A 845 -30.01 15.53 -31.74
CA ASN A 845 -31.26 16.02 -31.16
C ASN A 845 -32.52 16.04 -32.06
N PHE A 846 -33.59 15.38 -31.63
CA PHE A 846 -34.60 16.02 -30.78
C PHE A 846 -35.52 14.98 -30.11
N LEU A 847 -36.02 15.28 -28.91
CA LEU A 847 -36.98 14.44 -28.19
C LEU A 847 -38.39 15.06 -28.32
N LEU A 848 -39.34 14.33 -28.91
CA LEU A 848 -40.76 14.70 -28.88
C LEU A 848 -41.65 13.45 -28.92
N ILE A 849 -42.68 13.46 -28.07
CA ILE A 849 -43.57 12.33 -27.78
C ILE A 849 -44.89 12.55 -28.52
N PHE A 850 -45.43 11.55 -29.22
CA PHE A 850 -46.88 11.44 -29.45
C PHE A 850 -47.37 9.98 -29.63
N PHE A 851 -48.20 9.55 -28.68
CA PHE A 851 -49.33 8.60 -28.77
C PHE A 851 -49.33 7.39 -29.73
N SER A 852 -49.74 6.24 -29.17
CA SER A 852 -50.59 5.25 -29.83
C SER A 852 -51.85 4.99 -28.97
N PRO A 853 -53.04 4.71 -29.57
CA PRO A 853 -54.31 4.65 -28.85
C PRO A 853 -54.73 3.22 -28.47
N LEU A 854 -55.68 3.10 -27.53
CA LEU A 854 -56.36 1.84 -27.22
C LEU A 854 -57.78 2.09 -26.70
N LEU A 855 -58.79 1.52 -27.37
CA LEU A 855 -60.18 1.46 -26.93
C LEU A 855 -60.92 0.35 -27.69
N CYS A 856 -61.64 -0.50 -26.96
CA CYS A 856 -62.29 -1.74 -27.41
C CYS A 856 -61.31 -2.84 -27.91
N TYR A 857 -61.47 -4.11 -27.54
CA TYR A 857 -62.58 -4.79 -26.86
C TYR A 857 -62.10 -5.57 -25.62
#